data_AF-A0A4R3W008-F1
#
_entry.id   AF-A0A4R3W008-F1
#
_cell.length_a   1.000
_cell.length_b   1.000
_cell.length_c   1.000
_cell.angle_alpha   90.00
_cell.angle_beta   90.00
_cell.angle_gamma   90.00
#
_symmetry.space_group_name_H-M   'P 1'
#
loop_
_entity.id
_entity.type
_entity.pdbx_description
1 polymer ?
#
loop_
_entity_poly.entity_id
_entity_poly.type
_entity_poly.pdbx_seq_one_letter_code
_entity_poly.pdbx_strand_id
1 'polypeptide(L)'
;MNILIKTLTMVNFKGVKNFSVDFKFITNIYGANASGKTTIFDAFTWLLFGKDSSDRKDFNVKPLDNKGETKNRTENEVSAIIEVDGQDISIRHIQKEKWTKKRGEEVAEFTGNEHLYFWNEVPVNAGEFQAKVNDLLPENVFKLITNPLYFNSQKWQDQRAVLSELAGEITDDFLVGKYPELQQLLKSLDGKSLKEFKAMVALNKKNLKDALSSIPSRIDEAERSKPEPIDEDSINNRIAELQTQYDALEQAIVDKNAANESENKRIQKVQQDIHALKLEIQNIEADHRSAYNSEINQANSGVNEDKAKLANLESQLRIQESQLKQLESSHADQLARIERDKQDINDRLASLRILFASVNGRTLNPEDKICKECGREHEEDNINGLQAKFDFIKRKELESINEQGKGLKSDLNKREDDIKHAVDQFELTKSALLTSISNLKISIGEVTRRIENSANNKVEVVSFEDRVQLDDRIKHNNSKISELETQLESIPVDYGDLRIRKATINAELDSEKRKLNNSDQIAKIDLRILELKDQEKSMSRELASLEKQEFIAEKYERAKSEELENRVNSMFKFAKFKLFKPLINGGEEPTCQTTYNGVPFSDLNTAGKILVGIDIINTLSAHYGVVAPVFLDNRESVSAIPDTAAQTINLIVSPQDEKLRVA
;
A
#
# COMPACT_ATOMS: atom_id res chain seq x y z
N MET A 1 -43.45 -4.08 2.84
CA MET A 1 -44.08 -2.75 2.94
C MET A 1 -44.46 -2.25 1.56
N ASN A 2 -45.69 -1.81 1.38
CA ASN A 2 -46.22 -1.27 0.14
C ASN A 2 -46.70 0.17 0.36
N ILE A 3 -46.18 1.10 -0.43
CA ILE A 3 -46.48 2.53 -0.35
C ILE A 3 -47.22 2.95 -1.62
N LEU A 4 -48.41 3.54 -1.45
CA LEU A 4 -49.23 4.09 -2.52
C LEU A 4 -49.51 5.57 -2.24
N ILE A 5 -49.51 6.41 -3.26
CA ILE A 5 -50.09 7.75 -3.15
C ILE A 5 -51.58 7.62 -3.44
N LYS A 6 -52.43 8.13 -2.54
CA LYS A 6 -53.86 8.26 -2.78
C LYS A 6 -54.19 9.61 -3.39
N THR A 7 -53.67 10.68 -2.79
CA THR A 7 -53.94 12.05 -3.25
C THR A 7 -52.68 12.89 -3.14
N LEU A 8 -52.46 13.80 -4.08
CA LEU A 8 -51.45 14.86 -4.01
C LEU A 8 -52.09 16.20 -4.34
N THR A 9 -51.90 17.20 -3.48
CA THR A 9 -52.40 18.56 -3.66
C THR A 9 -51.22 19.54 -3.65
N MET A 10 -51.24 20.48 -4.58
CA MET A 10 -50.24 21.54 -4.75
C MET A 10 -50.93 22.89 -4.77
N VAL A 11 -50.44 23.84 -3.98
CA VAL A 11 -50.90 25.23 -3.96
C VAL A 11 -49.69 26.14 -4.16
N ASN A 12 -49.73 26.98 -5.19
CA ASN A 12 -48.64 27.86 -5.63
C ASN A 12 -47.27 27.16 -5.73
N PHE A 13 -47.22 25.93 -6.25
CA PHE A 13 -45.97 25.18 -6.37
C PHE A 13 -45.46 25.21 -7.81
N LYS A 14 -44.27 25.76 -8.04
CA LYS A 14 -43.71 26.04 -9.37
C LYS A 14 -44.75 26.77 -10.25
N GLY A 15 -44.98 26.33 -11.49
CA GLY A 15 -45.98 26.93 -12.38
C GLY A 15 -47.45 26.63 -12.01
N VAL A 16 -47.71 25.89 -10.93
CA VAL A 16 -49.06 25.40 -10.59
C VAL A 16 -49.67 26.23 -9.46
N LYS A 17 -50.78 26.91 -9.75
CA LYS A 17 -51.49 27.76 -8.76
C LYS A 17 -52.28 26.93 -7.74
N ASN A 18 -53.08 25.99 -8.20
CA ASN A 18 -53.82 25.04 -7.37
C ASN A 18 -54.15 23.82 -8.23
N PHE A 19 -53.77 22.63 -7.76
CA PHE A 19 -54.02 21.38 -8.45
C PHE A 19 -54.07 20.23 -7.43
N SER A 20 -55.02 19.32 -7.62
CA SER A 20 -55.16 18.12 -6.80
C SER A 20 -55.39 16.91 -7.72
N VAL A 21 -54.77 15.78 -7.38
CA VAL A 21 -54.85 14.52 -8.14
C VAL A 21 -55.18 13.40 -7.18
N ASP A 22 -56.23 12.65 -7.50
CA ASP A 22 -56.48 11.33 -6.93
C ASP A 22 -55.86 10.26 -7.81
N PHE A 23 -54.95 9.49 -7.22
CA PHE A 23 -54.21 8.46 -7.91
C PHE A 23 -54.90 7.10 -7.78
N LYS A 24 -54.96 6.39 -8.89
CA LYS A 24 -55.25 4.96 -8.96
C LYS A 24 -53.92 4.19 -8.96
N PHE A 25 -54.01 2.87 -8.97
CA PHE A 25 -52.83 2.02 -9.12
C PHE A 25 -52.05 2.29 -10.42
N ILE A 26 -52.76 2.58 -11.52
CA ILE A 26 -52.19 3.15 -12.75
C ILE A 26 -52.90 4.47 -13.00
N THR A 27 -52.16 5.56 -13.05
CA THR A 27 -52.69 6.91 -13.27
C THR A 27 -52.03 7.53 -14.49
N ASN A 28 -52.83 7.99 -15.45
CA ASN A 28 -52.33 8.69 -16.63
C ASN A 28 -52.56 10.19 -16.52
N ILE A 29 -51.49 10.97 -16.61
CA ILE A 29 -51.55 12.42 -16.51
C ILE A 29 -51.05 13.02 -17.81
N TYR A 30 -51.98 13.64 -18.55
CA TYR A 30 -51.75 14.24 -19.85
C TYR A 30 -51.51 15.73 -19.74
N GLY A 31 -50.62 16.26 -20.57
CA GLY A 31 -50.45 17.70 -20.71
C GLY A 31 -49.43 18.06 -21.79
N ALA A 32 -49.55 19.24 -22.38
CA ALA A 32 -48.60 19.78 -23.35
C ALA A 32 -47.20 19.95 -22.73
N ASN A 33 -46.18 20.21 -23.54
CA ASN A 33 -44.88 20.61 -22.98
C ASN A 33 -45.03 21.88 -22.13
N ALA A 34 -44.27 21.97 -21.05
CA ALA A 34 -44.36 23.05 -20.05
C ALA A 34 -45.71 23.19 -19.30
N SER A 35 -46.65 22.24 -19.43
CA SER A 35 -47.93 22.24 -18.67
C SER A 35 -47.81 21.91 -17.18
N GLY A 36 -46.61 21.59 -16.67
CA GLY A 36 -46.39 21.24 -15.26
C GLY A 36 -46.43 19.75 -14.94
N LYS A 37 -46.30 18.85 -15.92
CA LYS A 37 -46.31 17.39 -15.67
C LYS A 37 -45.23 16.93 -14.67
N THR A 38 -43.97 17.26 -14.95
CA THR A 38 -42.82 16.93 -14.07
C THR A 38 -42.95 17.60 -12.70
N THR A 39 -43.70 18.71 -12.59
CA THR A 39 -43.97 19.39 -11.32
C THR A 39 -44.71 18.48 -10.32
N ILE A 40 -45.51 17.52 -10.80
CA ILE A 40 -46.18 16.54 -9.92
C ILE A 40 -45.15 15.66 -9.22
N PHE A 41 -44.14 15.17 -9.97
CA PHE A 41 -43.08 14.37 -9.38
C PHE A 41 -42.21 15.22 -8.44
N ASP A 42 -41.84 16.42 -8.86
CA ASP A 42 -41.10 17.38 -8.04
C ASP A 42 -41.82 17.72 -6.72
N ALA A 43 -43.14 17.82 -6.76
CA ALA A 43 -43.95 18.11 -5.57
C ALA A 43 -43.89 16.95 -4.57
N PHE A 44 -44.00 15.70 -5.04
CA PHE A 44 -43.91 14.54 -4.17
C PHE A 44 -42.51 14.38 -3.56
N THR A 45 -41.44 14.57 -4.34
CA THR A 45 -40.07 14.51 -3.80
C THR A 45 -39.77 15.69 -2.87
N TRP A 46 -40.33 16.86 -3.14
CA TRP A 46 -40.15 18.04 -2.29
C TRP A 46 -40.92 17.95 -0.99
N LEU A 47 -42.12 17.34 -1.02
CA LEU A 47 -42.90 17.02 0.17
C LEU A 47 -42.10 16.17 1.15
N LEU A 48 -41.40 15.14 0.66
CA LEU A 48 -40.68 14.17 1.50
C LEU A 48 -39.25 14.61 1.86
N PHE A 49 -38.51 15.19 0.90
CA PHE A 49 -37.06 15.38 1.03
C PHE A 49 -36.61 16.84 0.83
N GLY A 50 -37.54 17.75 0.49
CA GLY A 50 -37.20 19.14 0.17
C GLY A 50 -36.38 19.29 -1.13
N LYS A 51 -36.45 18.30 -2.03
CA LYS A 51 -35.71 18.26 -3.31
C LYS A 51 -36.63 18.03 -4.50
N ASP A 52 -36.21 18.46 -5.68
CA ASP A 52 -36.90 18.13 -6.92
C ASP A 52 -36.58 16.69 -7.40
N SER A 53 -37.26 16.24 -8.46
CA SER A 53 -37.08 14.91 -9.05
C SER A 53 -35.69 14.68 -9.67
N SER A 54 -34.91 15.75 -9.83
CA SER A 54 -33.51 15.74 -10.30
C SER A 54 -32.51 15.82 -9.14
N ASP A 55 -32.96 15.61 -7.89
CA ASP A 55 -32.14 15.62 -6.66
C ASP A 55 -31.54 17.00 -6.30
N ARG A 56 -32.15 18.09 -6.76
CA ARG A 56 -31.69 19.46 -6.45
C ARG A 56 -32.45 20.03 -5.25
N LYS A 57 -31.71 20.64 -4.32
CA LYS A 57 -32.27 21.48 -3.25
C LYS A 57 -32.56 22.91 -3.72
N ASP A 58 -31.69 23.45 -4.55
CA ASP A 58 -31.74 24.84 -5.02
C ASP A 58 -32.57 24.95 -6.31
N PHE A 59 -33.89 24.84 -6.20
CA PHE A 59 -34.80 25.07 -7.31
C PHE A 59 -35.91 26.06 -6.93
N ASN A 60 -36.51 26.68 -7.95
CA ASN A 60 -37.60 27.64 -7.74
C ASN A 60 -38.88 26.92 -7.34
N VAL A 61 -39.16 26.88 -6.03
CA VAL A 61 -40.42 26.38 -5.46
C VAL A 61 -41.56 27.36 -5.73
N LYS A 62 -41.28 28.66 -5.68
CA LYS A 62 -42.25 29.72 -5.94
C LYS A 62 -42.62 29.80 -7.43
N PRO A 63 -43.88 30.16 -7.76
CA PRO A 63 -44.26 30.50 -9.13
C PRO A 63 -43.50 31.72 -9.63
N LEU A 64 -43.05 31.64 -10.87
CA LEU A 64 -42.45 32.74 -11.61
C LEU A 64 -43.49 33.31 -12.58
N ASP A 65 -43.53 34.63 -12.72
CA ASP A 65 -44.32 35.29 -13.75
C ASP A 65 -43.61 35.27 -15.11
N ASN A 66 -44.23 35.88 -16.14
CA ASN A 66 -43.68 35.94 -17.50
C ASN A 66 -42.35 36.72 -17.61
N LYS A 67 -41.93 37.43 -16.54
CA LYS A 67 -40.66 38.14 -16.46
C LYS A 67 -39.63 37.39 -15.61
N GLY A 68 -39.99 36.23 -15.06
CA GLY A 68 -39.13 35.45 -14.18
C GLY A 68 -39.11 35.96 -12.74
N GLU A 69 -40.07 36.81 -12.33
CA GLU A 69 -40.16 37.36 -10.99
C GLU A 69 -41.15 36.55 -10.13
N THR A 70 -40.81 36.35 -8.85
CA THR A 70 -41.72 35.69 -7.88
C THR A 70 -42.70 36.68 -7.29
N LYS A 71 -43.96 36.27 -7.14
CA LYS A 71 -44.95 37.06 -6.42
C LYS A 71 -44.72 36.98 -4.91
N ASN A 72 -44.38 38.11 -4.29
CA ASN A 72 -44.24 38.25 -2.84
C ASN A 72 -45.54 37.90 -2.10
N ARG A 73 -45.39 37.43 -0.87
CA ARG A 73 -46.44 37.02 0.08
C ARG A 73 -47.30 35.86 -0.41
N THR A 74 -46.67 34.92 -1.10
CA THR A 74 -47.30 33.68 -1.56
C THR A 74 -46.79 32.52 -0.72
N GLU A 75 -47.70 31.70 -0.19
CA GLU A 75 -47.38 30.44 0.46
C GLU A 75 -47.42 29.32 -0.59
N ASN A 76 -46.38 28.49 -0.61
CA ASN A 76 -46.29 27.32 -1.47
C ASN A 76 -46.51 26.09 -0.59
N GLU A 77 -47.50 25.28 -0.94
CA GLU A 77 -47.89 24.11 -0.16
C GLU A 77 -47.94 22.88 -1.06
N VAL A 78 -47.42 21.77 -0.52
CA VAL A 78 -47.69 20.44 -1.05
C VAL A 78 -48.22 19.58 0.09
N SER A 79 -49.27 18.82 -0.18
CA SER A 79 -49.80 17.83 0.75
C SER A 79 -50.15 16.53 0.02
N ALA A 80 -49.97 15.40 0.69
CA ALA A 80 -50.33 14.10 0.17
C ALA A 80 -51.01 13.23 1.22
N ILE A 81 -51.88 12.35 0.75
CA ILE A 81 -52.33 11.19 1.51
C ILE A 81 -51.62 9.99 0.90
N ILE A 82 -50.81 9.31 1.69
CA ILE A 82 -50.16 8.06 1.29
C ILE A 82 -50.76 6.90 2.08
N GLU A 83 -50.91 5.75 1.44
CA GLU A 83 -51.28 4.49 2.07
C GLU A 83 -50.01 3.65 2.25
N VAL A 84 -49.77 3.15 3.47
CA VAL A 84 -48.64 2.30 3.83
C VAL A 84 -49.20 1.02 4.44
N ASP A 85 -49.05 -0.10 3.74
CA ASP A 85 -49.60 -1.41 4.15
C ASP A 85 -51.09 -1.34 4.55
N GLY A 86 -51.88 -0.51 3.87
CA GLY A 86 -53.32 -0.31 4.11
C GLY A 86 -53.67 0.80 5.11
N GLN A 87 -52.70 1.46 5.73
CA GLN A 87 -52.92 2.58 6.66
C GLN A 87 -52.64 3.93 5.99
N ASP A 88 -53.57 4.88 6.15
CA ASP A 88 -53.43 6.23 5.60
C ASP A 88 -52.60 7.15 6.50
N ILE A 89 -51.72 7.91 5.86
CA ILE A 89 -50.88 8.93 6.47
C ILE A 89 -51.05 10.24 5.70
N SER A 90 -51.43 11.32 6.38
CA SER A 90 -51.44 12.67 5.78
C SER A 90 -50.09 13.37 6.01
N ILE A 91 -49.51 13.91 4.95
CA ILE A 91 -48.21 14.59 4.97
C ILE A 91 -48.41 15.95 4.33
N ARG A 92 -47.95 17.03 4.97
CA ARG A 92 -48.05 18.38 4.42
C ARG A 92 -46.79 19.19 4.71
N HIS A 93 -46.30 19.87 3.67
CA HIS A 93 -45.12 20.73 3.70
C HIS A 93 -45.47 22.09 3.09
N ILE A 94 -45.31 23.15 3.89
CA ILE A 94 -45.59 24.53 3.50
C ILE A 94 -44.29 25.33 3.56
N GLN A 95 -43.96 26.02 2.48
CA GLN A 95 -42.94 27.07 2.46
C GLN A 95 -43.62 28.42 2.36
N LYS A 96 -43.38 29.28 3.35
CA LYS A 96 -43.88 30.66 3.35
C LYS A 96 -42.77 31.66 3.58
N GLU A 97 -43.00 32.88 3.14
CA GLU A 97 -42.05 33.97 3.32
C GLU A 97 -42.06 34.47 4.75
N LYS A 98 -40.88 34.58 5.33
CA LYS A 98 -40.67 35.21 6.62
C LYS A 98 -40.44 36.70 6.38
N TRP A 99 -41.39 37.50 6.84
CA TRP A 99 -41.31 38.96 6.83
C TRP A 99 -41.14 39.43 8.27
N THR A 100 -40.10 40.21 8.55
CA THR A 100 -39.83 40.74 9.89
C THR A 100 -39.71 42.25 9.83
N LYS A 101 -40.31 42.94 10.80
CA LYS A 101 -40.12 44.39 10.96
C LYS A 101 -38.90 44.63 11.84
N LYS A 102 -37.95 45.45 11.37
CA LYS A 102 -36.89 45.97 12.23
C LYS A 102 -37.46 47.08 13.11
N ARG A 103 -36.95 47.20 14.33
CA ARG A 103 -37.44 48.18 15.32
C ARG A 103 -37.23 49.61 14.78
N GLY A 104 -38.33 50.31 14.52
CA GLY A 104 -38.33 51.69 14.01
C GLY A 104 -38.70 51.85 12.54
N GLU A 105 -38.91 50.76 11.79
CA GLU A 105 -39.32 50.79 10.38
C GLU A 105 -40.82 50.50 10.23
N GLU A 106 -41.49 51.24 9.34
CA GLU A 106 -42.93 51.06 9.07
C GLU A 106 -43.23 49.83 8.19
N VAL A 107 -42.26 49.40 7.39
CA VAL A 107 -42.40 48.35 6.37
C VAL A 107 -41.71 47.06 6.84
N ALA A 108 -42.40 45.92 6.71
CA ALA A 108 -41.79 44.62 6.97
C ALA A 108 -40.83 44.25 5.84
N GLU A 109 -39.62 43.80 6.19
CA GLU A 109 -38.61 43.35 5.22
C GLU A 109 -38.64 41.82 5.10
N PHE A 110 -38.41 41.32 3.89
CA PHE A 110 -38.25 39.89 3.63
C PHE A 110 -36.93 39.40 4.24
N THR A 111 -36.99 38.43 5.14
CA THR A 111 -35.82 37.88 5.86
C THR A 111 -35.56 36.40 5.60
N GLY A 112 -36.24 35.82 4.61
CA GLY A 112 -36.03 34.45 4.14
C GLY A 112 -37.33 33.69 4.01
N ASN A 113 -37.24 32.38 3.81
CA ASN A 113 -38.40 31.48 3.82
C ASN A 113 -38.38 30.62 5.09
N GLU A 114 -39.55 30.30 5.62
CA GLU A 114 -39.74 29.31 6.68
C GLU A 114 -40.53 28.11 6.15
N HIS A 115 -40.23 26.94 6.70
CA HIS A 115 -40.82 25.66 6.30
C HIS A 115 -41.63 25.09 7.47
N LEU A 116 -42.88 24.73 7.22
CA LEU A 116 -43.78 24.09 8.17
C LEU A 116 -44.11 22.68 7.70
N TYR A 117 -44.04 21.72 8.62
CA TYR A 117 -44.27 20.31 8.35
C TYR A 117 -45.40 19.78 9.22
N PHE A 118 -46.25 18.94 8.66
CA PHE A 118 -47.35 18.28 9.35
C PHE A 118 -47.36 16.80 9.02
N TRP A 119 -47.61 15.97 10.04
CA TRP A 119 -47.76 14.52 9.92
C TRP A 119 -49.06 14.11 10.61
N ASN A 120 -50.01 13.55 9.86
CA ASN A 120 -51.38 13.28 10.31
C ASN A 120 -52.04 14.53 10.92
N GLU A 121 -51.93 15.66 10.22
CA GLU A 121 -52.37 17.00 10.65
C GLU A 121 -51.70 17.55 11.93
N VAL A 122 -50.73 16.84 12.52
CA VAL A 122 -49.98 17.32 13.68
C VAL A 122 -48.72 18.08 13.22
N PRO A 123 -48.52 19.35 13.64
CA PRO A 123 -47.32 20.10 13.28
C PRO A 123 -46.07 19.50 13.96
N VAL A 124 -45.09 19.13 13.16
CA VAL A 124 -43.81 18.55 13.59
C VAL A 124 -42.64 19.46 13.21
N ASN A 125 -41.53 19.37 13.94
CA ASN A 125 -40.32 20.07 13.55
C ASN A 125 -39.62 19.34 12.38
N ALA A 126 -38.70 20.03 11.68
CA ALA A 126 -38.03 19.48 10.51
C ALA A 126 -37.24 18.18 10.79
N GLY A 127 -36.59 18.07 11.96
CA GLY A 127 -35.83 16.87 12.33
C GLY A 127 -36.72 15.66 12.58
N GLU A 128 -37.84 15.86 13.27
CA GLU A 128 -38.85 14.83 13.51
C GLU A 128 -39.54 14.40 12.21
N PHE A 129 -39.86 15.36 11.33
CA PHE A 129 -40.40 15.07 10.00
C PHE A 129 -39.45 14.18 9.19
N GLN A 130 -38.17 14.55 9.12
CA GLN A 130 -37.18 13.78 8.38
C GLN A 130 -36.97 12.37 8.99
N ALA A 131 -37.02 12.24 10.32
CA ALA A 131 -36.96 10.93 10.97
C ALA A 131 -38.14 10.05 10.58
N LYS A 132 -39.38 10.57 10.61
CA LYS A 132 -40.58 9.85 10.18
C LYS A 132 -40.53 9.44 8.71
N VAL A 133 -40.02 10.33 7.83
CA VAL A 133 -39.81 10.02 6.41
C VAL A 133 -38.75 8.91 6.24
N ASN A 134 -37.62 8.99 6.94
CA ASN A 134 -36.55 7.99 6.84
C ASN A 134 -36.96 6.63 7.41
N ASP A 135 -37.73 6.60 8.50
CA ASP A 135 -38.28 5.37 9.08
C ASP A 135 -39.26 4.69 8.11
N LEU A 136 -40.00 5.49 7.33
CA LEU A 136 -40.86 4.98 6.28
C LEU A 136 -40.05 4.48 5.09
N LEU A 137 -39.18 5.31 4.52
CA LEU A 137 -38.39 4.97 3.34
C LEU A 137 -37.17 5.90 3.24
N PRO A 138 -35.94 5.39 3.47
CA PRO A 138 -34.73 6.17 3.33
C PRO A 138 -34.60 6.80 1.94
N GLU A 139 -34.14 8.05 1.88
CA GLU A 139 -34.09 8.83 0.63
C GLU A 139 -33.31 8.14 -0.50
N ASN A 140 -32.20 7.47 -0.20
CA ASN A 140 -31.41 6.74 -1.18
C ASN A 140 -32.18 5.55 -1.78
N VAL A 141 -32.85 4.77 -0.92
CA VAL A 141 -33.70 3.65 -1.33
C VAL A 141 -34.89 4.16 -2.13
N PHE A 142 -35.55 5.23 -1.66
CA PHE A 142 -36.67 5.87 -2.36
C PHE A 142 -36.33 6.15 -3.82
N LYS A 143 -35.21 6.83 -4.08
CA LYS A 143 -34.85 7.20 -5.46
C LYS A 143 -34.51 5.99 -6.32
N LEU A 144 -33.86 4.98 -5.74
CA LEU A 144 -33.54 3.71 -6.40
C LEU A 144 -34.79 2.94 -6.85
N ILE A 145 -35.89 3.05 -6.10
CA ILE A 145 -37.12 2.27 -6.36
C ILE A 145 -38.28 3.08 -6.95
N THR A 146 -38.15 4.40 -7.13
CA THR A 146 -39.24 5.26 -7.66
C THR A 146 -38.91 5.96 -8.98
N ASN A 147 -37.62 6.09 -9.33
CA ASN A 147 -37.17 6.73 -10.57
C ASN A 147 -36.37 5.74 -11.44
N PRO A 148 -36.88 5.34 -12.62
CA PRO A 148 -36.23 4.34 -13.47
C PRO A 148 -34.86 4.79 -14.01
N LEU A 149 -34.56 6.08 -13.98
CA LEU A 149 -33.29 6.62 -14.47
C LEU A 149 -32.25 6.80 -13.36
N TYR A 150 -32.64 6.72 -12.08
CA TYR A 150 -31.77 7.13 -10.97
C TYR A 150 -30.57 6.21 -10.78
N PHE A 151 -30.78 4.88 -10.77
CA PHE A 151 -29.68 3.90 -10.61
C PHE A 151 -28.53 4.20 -11.57
N ASN A 152 -28.85 4.37 -12.86
CA ASN A 152 -27.85 4.57 -13.92
C ASN A 152 -27.28 6.00 -13.97
N SER A 153 -27.84 6.94 -13.22
CA SER A 153 -27.31 8.30 -13.08
C SER A 153 -26.22 8.42 -12.00
N GLN A 154 -26.16 7.44 -11.09
CA GLN A 154 -25.15 7.40 -10.03
C GLN A 154 -23.76 7.05 -10.57
N LYS A 155 -22.71 7.32 -9.77
CA LYS A 155 -21.36 6.89 -10.11
C LYS A 155 -21.29 5.37 -10.11
N TRP A 156 -20.44 4.80 -10.96
CA TRP A 156 -20.35 3.34 -11.12
C TRP A 156 -19.96 2.62 -9.82
N GLN A 157 -19.23 3.29 -8.90
CA GLN A 157 -18.91 2.76 -7.58
C GLN A 157 -20.16 2.57 -6.70
N ASP A 158 -21.07 3.55 -6.72
CA ASP A 158 -22.32 3.51 -5.96
C ASP A 158 -23.25 2.44 -6.54
N GLN A 159 -23.35 2.38 -7.88
CA GLN A 159 -24.07 1.30 -8.58
C GLN A 159 -23.54 -0.08 -8.17
N ARG A 160 -22.21 -0.25 -8.19
CA ARG A 160 -21.55 -1.51 -7.82
C ARG A 160 -21.80 -1.89 -6.36
N ALA A 161 -21.82 -0.92 -5.45
CA ALA A 161 -22.09 -1.16 -4.04
C ALA A 161 -23.49 -1.75 -3.85
N VAL A 162 -24.51 -1.14 -4.47
CA VAL A 162 -25.89 -1.64 -4.45
C VAL A 162 -25.99 -3.06 -5.04
N LEU A 163 -25.34 -3.33 -6.17
CA LEU A 163 -25.37 -4.67 -6.78
C LEU A 163 -24.60 -5.71 -5.96
N SER A 164 -23.54 -5.31 -5.26
CA SER A 164 -22.76 -6.21 -4.39
C SER A 164 -23.54 -6.56 -3.12
N GLU A 165 -24.24 -5.59 -2.54
CA GLU A 165 -25.19 -5.81 -1.43
C GLU A 165 -26.29 -6.80 -1.86
N LEU A 166 -26.84 -6.58 -3.05
CA LEU A 166 -27.87 -7.45 -3.63
C LEU A 166 -27.38 -8.89 -3.87
N ALA A 167 -26.16 -9.06 -4.38
CA ALA A 167 -25.58 -10.37 -4.70
C ALA A 167 -25.13 -11.19 -3.47
N GLY A 168 -24.94 -10.52 -2.34
CA GLY A 168 -24.43 -11.10 -1.10
C GLY A 168 -22.96 -11.54 -1.18
N GLU A 169 -22.48 -12.17 -0.10
CA GLU A 169 -21.10 -12.63 0.00
C GLU A 169 -20.85 -13.89 -0.85
N ILE A 170 -19.74 -13.89 -1.60
CA ILE A 170 -19.23 -15.07 -2.29
C ILE A 170 -18.20 -15.74 -1.39
N THR A 171 -18.64 -16.79 -0.70
CA THR A 171 -17.79 -17.59 0.18
C THR A 171 -16.78 -18.42 -0.59
N ASP A 172 -15.62 -18.67 0.01
CA ASP A 172 -14.58 -19.53 -0.57
C ASP A 172 -15.08 -20.96 -0.83
N ASP A 173 -15.90 -21.53 0.05
CA ASP A 173 -16.46 -22.88 -0.11
C ASP A 173 -17.30 -23.01 -1.39
N PHE A 174 -18.08 -21.97 -1.71
CA PHE A 174 -18.86 -21.92 -2.95
C PHE A 174 -17.94 -21.93 -4.18
N LEU A 175 -16.89 -21.11 -4.17
CA LEU A 175 -15.93 -21.03 -5.29
C LEU A 175 -15.18 -22.35 -5.46
N VAL A 176 -14.76 -23.00 -4.36
CA VAL A 176 -14.10 -24.31 -4.40
C VAL A 176 -15.03 -25.40 -4.93
N GLY A 177 -16.32 -25.37 -4.56
CA GLY A 177 -17.30 -26.32 -5.08
C GLY A 177 -17.44 -26.24 -6.61
N LYS A 178 -17.30 -25.05 -7.19
CA LYS A 178 -17.38 -24.81 -8.63
C LYS A 178 -16.03 -24.97 -9.35
N TYR A 179 -14.93 -24.64 -8.68
CA TYR A 179 -13.56 -24.68 -9.19
C TYR A 179 -12.63 -25.40 -8.19
N PRO A 180 -12.60 -26.75 -8.19
CA PRO A 180 -11.86 -27.55 -7.20
C PRO A 180 -10.37 -27.23 -7.12
N GLU A 181 -9.75 -26.79 -8.22
CA GLU A 181 -8.36 -26.36 -8.29
C GLU A 181 -8.02 -25.19 -7.35
N LEU A 182 -9.01 -24.36 -6.99
CA LEU A 182 -8.83 -23.23 -6.06
C LEU A 182 -8.58 -23.71 -4.63
N GLN A 183 -8.92 -24.96 -4.30
CA GLN A 183 -8.67 -25.53 -2.98
C GLN A 183 -7.17 -25.55 -2.63
N GLN A 184 -6.30 -25.79 -3.63
CA GLN A 184 -4.86 -25.76 -3.41
C GLN A 184 -4.35 -24.36 -3.07
N LEU A 185 -4.91 -23.34 -3.72
CA LEU A 185 -4.59 -21.94 -3.43
C LEU A 185 -5.00 -21.56 -2.00
N LEU A 186 -6.24 -21.87 -1.60
CA LEU A 186 -6.72 -21.53 -0.26
C LEU A 186 -5.90 -22.19 0.85
N LYS A 187 -5.46 -23.44 0.65
CA LYS A 187 -4.52 -24.10 1.57
C LYS A 187 -3.17 -23.39 1.63
N SER A 188 -2.72 -22.80 0.53
CA SER A 188 -1.43 -22.08 0.45
C SER A 188 -1.46 -20.64 0.98
N LEU A 189 -2.65 -20.08 1.22
CA LEU A 189 -2.80 -18.73 1.77
C LEU A 189 -2.29 -18.64 3.21
N ASP A 190 -2.35 -19.71 4.00
CA ASP A 190 -1.74 -19.79 5.35
C ASP A 190 -2.08 -18.55 6.22
N GLY A 191 -3.35 -18.19 6.27
CA GLY A 191 -3.87 -17.03 7.02
C GLY A 191 -3.61 -15.65 6.39
N LYS A 192 -2.94 -15.58 5.24
CA LYS A 192 -2.65 -14.32 4.51
C LYS A 192 -3.80 -13.97 3.57
N SER A 193 -3.98 -12.67 3.34
CA SER A 193 -4.87 -12.20 2.28
C SER A 193 -4.33 -12.56 0.89
N LEU A 194 -5.22 -12.69 -0.10
CA LEU A 194 -4.83 -12.95 -1.49
C LEU A 194 -3.84 -11.91 -2.03
N LYS A 195 -3.97 -10.66 -1.59
CA LYS A 195 -3.06 -9.56 -1.94
C LYS A 195 -1.65 -9.78 -1.38
N GLU A 196 -1.54 -10.16 -0.12
CA GLU A 196 -0.25 -10.49 0.53
C GLU A 196 0.39 -11.72 -0.11
N PHE A 197 -0.41 -12.74 -0.43
CA PHE A 197 0.05 -13.92 -1.15
C PHE A 197 0.64 -13.57 -2.52
N LYS A 198 -0.08 -12.81 -3.36
CA LYS A 198 0.43 -12.37 -4.67
C LYS A 198 1.71 -11.54 -4.55
N ALA A 199 1.79 -10.65 -3.56
CA ALA A 199 2.99 -9.85 -3.32
C ALA A 199 4.20 -10.73 -2.92
N MET A 200 3.99 -11.73 -2.07
CA MET A 200 5.03 -12.69 -1.69
C MET A 200 5.50 -13.52 -2.89
N VAL A 201 4.56 -14.08 -3.66
CA VAL A 201 4.88 -14.88 -4.86
C VAL A 201 5.66 -14.05 -5.86
N ALA A 202 5.27 -12.80 -6.11
CA ALA A 202 5.99 -11.89 -7.01
C ALA A 202 7.43 -11.61 -6.53
N LEU A 203 7.63 -11.37 -5.23
CA LEU A 203 8.96 -11.16 -4.65
C LEU A 203 9.84 -12.41 -4.78
N ASN A 204 9.30 -13.59 -4.44
CA ASN A 204 10.04 -14.85 -4.52
C ASN A 204 10.41 -15.19 -5.96
N LYS A 205 9.49 -14.99 -6.92
CA LYS A 205 9.78 -15.13 -8.35
C LYS A 205 10.90 -14.21 -8.79
N LYS A 206 10.88 -12.94 -8.37
CA LYS A 206 11.93 -11.98 -8.70
C LYS A 206 13.29 -12.46 -8.18
N ASN A 207 13.37 -12.82 -6.89
CA ASN A 207 14.60 -13.31 -6.28
C ASN A 207 15.14 -14.56 -6.98
N LEU A 208 14.26 -15.50 -7.34
CA LEU A 208 14.65 -16.71 -8.08
C LEU A 208 15.12 -16.42 -9.50
N LYS A 209 14.44 -15.50 -10.23
CA LYS A 209 14.88 -15.07 -11.57
C LYS A 209 16.24 -14.38 -11.53
N ASP A 210 16.46 -13.50 -10.54
CA ASP A 210 17.72 -12.81 -10.35
C ASP A 210 18.83 -13.83 -10.01
N ALA A 211 18.57 -14.79 -9.12
CA ALA A 211 19.51 -15.87 -8.79
C ALA A 211 19.83 -16.76 -10.01
N LEU A 212 18.81 -17.21 -10.75
CA LEU A 212 18.95 -18.02 -11.97
C LEU A 212 19.79 -17.30 -13.04
N SER A 213 19.60 -15.99 -13.21
CA SER A 213 20.35 -15.20 -14.20
C SER A 213 21.87 -15.17 -13.93
N SER A 214 22.28 -15.38 -12.67
CA SER A 214 23.69 -15.40 -12.26
C SER A 214 24.37 -16.77 -12.38
N ILE A 215 23.61 -17.86 -12.52
CA ILE A 215 24.18 -19.20 -12.57
C ILE A 215 24.96 -19.44 -13.88
N PRO A 216 24.46 -19.07 -15.08
CA PRO A 216 25.20 -19.25 -16.31
C PRO A 216 26.57 -18.55 -16.33
N SER A 217 26.66 -17.34 -15.79
CA SER A 217 27.94 -16.62 -15.71
C SER A 217 28.92 -17.27 -14.74
N ARG A 218 28.44 -17.82 -13.62
CA ARG A 218 29.27 -18.58 -12.67
C ARG A 218 29.74 -19.92 -13.24
N ILE A 219 28.94 -20.57 -14.07
CA ILE A 219 29.34 -21.78 -14.80
C ILE A 219 30.40 -21.43 -15.84
N ASP A 220 30.19 -20.38 -16.65
CA ASP A 220 31.16 -19.92 -17.66
C ASP A 220 32.49 -19.49 -17.02
N GLU A 221 32.45 -18.80 -15.88
CA GLU A 221 33.65 -18.46 -15.10
C GLU A 221 34.39 -19.72 -14.61
N ALA A 222 33.67 -20.69 -14.05
CA ALA A 222 34.26 -21.95 -13.59
C ALA A 222 34.88 -22.74 -14.77
N GLU A 223 34.19 -22.80 -15.91
CA GLU A 223 34.68 -23.48 -17.11
C GLU A 223 35.94 -22.79 -17.68
N ARG A 224 35.97 -21.45 -17.71
CA ARG A 224 37.17 -20.70 -18.15
C ARG A 224 38.35 -20.83 -17.21
N SER A 225 38.09 -21.06 -15.92
CA SER A 225 39.14 -21.31 -14.93
C SER A 225 39.71 -22.73 -15.00
N LYS A 226 39.09 -23.62 -15.79
CA LYS A 226 39.48 -25.02 -15.91
C LYS A 226 40.80 -25.14 -16.69
N PRO A 227 41.86 -25.73 -16.09
CA PRO A 227 43.10 -26.01 -16.79
C PRO A 227 42.89 -26.98 -17.98
N GLU A 228 43.81 -26.98 -18.95
CA GLU A 228 43.77 -27.96 -20.03
C GLU A 228 43.88 -29.40 -19.48
N PRO A 229 43.12 -30.35 -20.07
CA PRO A 229 43.21 -31.75 -19.68
C PRO A 229 44.62 -32.29 -19.93
N ILE A 230 45.18 -32.94 -18.93
CA ILE A 230 46.49 -33.58 -19.00
C ILE A 230 46.36 -35.10 -19.19
N ASP A 231 47.26 -35.67 -19.97
CA ASP A 231 47.43 -37.12 -20.06
C ASP A 231 48.28 -37.60 -18.88
N GLU A 232 47.59 -38.01 -17.80
CA GLU A 232 48.23 -38.48 -16.57
C GLU A 232 49.16 -39.67 -16.80
N ASP A 233 48.79 -40.60 -17.69
CA ASP A 233 49.59 -41.79 -17.97
C ASP A 233 50.91 -41.39 -18.66
N SER A 234 50.86 -40.47 -19.62
CA SER A 234 52.06 -39.94 -20.27
C SER A 234 52.97 -39.19 -19.29
N ILE A 235 52.42 -38.37 -18.40
CA ILE A 235 53.19 -37.59 -17.43
C ILE A 235 53.83 -38.51 -16.37
N ASN A 236 53.10 -39.49 -15.87
CA ASN A 236 53.62 -40.47 -14.92
C ASN A 236 54.74 -41.32 -15.52
N ASN A 237 54.61 -41.73 -16.78
CA ASN A 237 55.68 -42.44 -17.50
C ASN A 237 56.94 -41.57 -17.66
N ARG A 238 56.78 -40.29 -17.97
CA ARG A 238 57.92 -39.35 -18.08
C ARG A 238 58.60 -39.10 -16.74
N ILE A 239 57.84 -39.00 -15.65
CA ILE A 239 58.39 -38.89 -14.29
C ILE A 239 59.22 -40.13 -13.96
N ALA A 240 58.74 -41.34 -14.28
CA ALA A 240 59.49 -42.57 -14.04
C ALA A 240 60.80 -42.64 -14.85
N GLU A 241 60.77 -42.18 -16.11
CA GLU A 241 61.95 -42.10 -16.97
C GLU A 241 62.99 -41.10 -16.42
N LEU A 242 62.56 -39.89 -16.07
CA LEU A 242 63.43 -38.85 -15.51
C LEU A 242 64.01 -39.26 -14.16
N GLN A 243 63.24 -39.98 -13.33
CA GLN A 243 63.73 -40.54 -12.06
C GLN A 243 64.83 -41.56 -12.30
N THR A 244 64.67 -42.43 -13.30
CA THR A 244 65.70 -43.42 -13.68
C THR A 244 66.99 -42.72 -14.16
N GLN A 245 66.87 -41.65 -14.95
CA GLN A 245 68.02 -40.86 -15.42
C GLN A 245 68.70 -40.10 -14.28
N TYR A 246 67.92 -39.57 -13.34
CA TYR A 246 68.42 -38.91 -12.13
C TYR A 246 69.26 -39.89 -11.29
N ASP A 247 68.75 -41.10 -11.06
CA ASP A 247 69.41 -42.13 -10.27
C ASP A 247 70.70 -42.62 -10.96
N ALA A 248 70.71 -42.74 -12.29
CA ALA A 248 71.90 -43.12 -13.07
C ALA A 248 73.00 -42.04 -13.06
N LEU A 249 72.64 -40.76 -13.14
CA LEU A 249 73.60 -39.65 -13.00
C LEU A 249 74.18 -39.58 -11.60
N GLU A 250 73.38 -39.88 -10.58
CA GLU A 250 73.87 -39.97 -9.21
C GLU A 250 74.91 -41.07 -9.05
N GLN A 251 74.64 -42.24 -9.63
CA GLN A 251 75.60 -43.35 -9.62
C GLN A 251 76.89 -42.99 -10.39
N ALA A 252 76.79 -42.30 -11.54
CA ALA A 252 77.97 -41.86 -12.29
C ALA A 252 78.81 -40.81 -11.56
N ILE A 253 78.20 -39.94 -10.74
CA ILE A 253 78.91 -38.99 -9.86
C ILE A 253 79.63 -39.76 -8.74
N VAL A 254 78.99 -40.80 -8.18
CA VAL A 254 79.58 -41.68 -7.16
C VAL A 254 80.77 -42.46 -7.71
N ASP A 255 80.66 -43.05 -8.90
CA ASP A 255 81.72 -43.86 -9.51
C ASP A 255 82.93 -43.01 -9.96
N LYS A 256 82.71 -41.78 -10.42
CA LYS A 256 83.78 -40.85 -10.82
C LYS A 256 84.54 -40.27 -9.61
N ASN A 257 83.91 -40.25 -8.43
CA ASN A 257 84.56 -39.88 -7.17
C ASN A 257 85.52 -40.97 -6.65
N ALA A 258 85.29 -42.25 -6.99
CA ALA A 258 86.12 -43.38 -6.56
C ALA A 258 87.51 -43.43 -7.25
N ALA A 259 87.68 -42.80 -8.41
CA ALA A 259 88.92 -42.86 -9.20
C ALA A 259 90.03 -41.86 -8.79
N ASN A 260 89.72 -40.88 -7.93
CA ASN A 260 90.68 -39.86 -7.43
C ASN A 260 90.59 -39.74 -5.89
N GLU A 261 90.36 -40.86 -5.22
CA GLU A 261 89.78 -40.90 -3.89
C GLU A 261 90.62 -40.25 -2.79
N SER A 262 91.96 -40.25 -2.87
CA SER A 262 92.77 -39.66 -1.80
C SER A 262 92.86 -38.12 -1.86
N GLU A 263 92.91 -37.53 -3.07
CA GLU A 263 93.04 -36.06 -3.22
C GLU A 263 91.66 -35.37 -3.29
N ASN A 264 90.66 -36.02 -3.91
CA ASN A 264 89.28 -35.53 -3.86
C ASN A 264 88.70 -35.58 -2.46
N LYS A 265 89.03 -36.57 -1.61
CA LYS A 265 88.56 -36.57 -0.22
C LYS A 265 89.11 -35.38 0.56
N ARG A 266 90.35 -34.95 0.28
CA ARG A 266 90.95 -33.79 0.93
C ARG A 266 90.29 -32.48 0.45
N ILE A 267 90.15 -32.32 -0.87
CA ILE A 267 89.54 -31.12 -1.48
C ILE A 267 88.03 -31.05 -1.19
N GLN A 268 87.28 -32.15 -1.32
CA GLN A 268 85.86 -32.22 -0.98
C GLN A 268 85.64 -31.97 0.50
N LYS A 269 86.49 -32.48 1.40
CA LYS A 269 86.33 -32.21 2.83
C LYS A 269 86.49 -30.72 3.13
N VAL A 270 87.54 -30.08 2.60
CA VAL A 270 87.74 -28.63 2.77
C VAL A 270 86.60 -27.83 2.10
N GLN A 271 86.13 -28.22 0.92
CA GLN A 271 84.99 -27.56 0.24
C GLN A 271 83.64 -27.81 0.92
N GLN A 272 83.42 -29.00 1.49
CA GLN A 272 82.25 -29.35 2.30
C GLN A 272 82.27 -28.56 3.61
N ASP A 273 83.43 -28.40 4.23
CA ASP A 273 83.60 -27.59 5.44
C ASP A 273 83.34 -26.10 5.11
N ILE A 274 83.85 -25.56 3.99
CA ILE A 274 83.54 -24.20 3.53
C ILE A 274 82.05 -24.05 3.21
N HIS A 275 81.45 -25.00 2.49
CA HIS A 275 80.02 -24.94 2.15
C HIS A 275 79.15 -25.05 3.41
N ALA A 276 79.50 -25.93 4.35
CA ALA A 276 78.81 -26.06 5.62
C ALA A 276 78.88 -24.73 6.40
N LEU A 277 80.05 -24.10 6.47
CA LEU A 277 80.22 -22.80 7.11
C LEU A 277 79.46 -21.67 6.37
N LYS A 278 79.40 -21.68 5.03
CA LYS A 278 78.60 -20.72 4.23
C LYS A 278 77.10 -20.93 4.41
N LEU A 279 76.65 -22.18 4.45
CA LEU A 279 75.26 -22.53 4.74
C LEU A 279 74.88 -22.15 6.18
N GLU A 280 75.80 -22.34 7.13
CA GLU A 280 75.63 -21.86 8.51
C GLU A 280 75.51 -20.34 8.56
N ILE A 281 76.35 -19.59 7.84
CA ILE A 281 76.22 -18.13 7.74
C ILE A 281 74.87 -17.75 7.14
N GLN A 282 74.46 -18.36 6.03
CA GLN A 282 73.15 -18.10 5.41
C GLN A 282 71.98 -18.44 6.35
N ASN A 283 72.07 -19.52 7.11
CA ASN A 283 71.06 -19.89 8.10
C ASN A 283 71.04 -18.87 9.24
N ILE A 284 72.20 -18.43 9.75
CA ILE A 284 72.29 -17.40 10.79
C ILE A 284 71.72 -16.06 10.28
N GLU A 285 72.01 -15.67 9.03
CA GLU A 285 71.43 -14.48 8.40
C GLU A 285 69.92 -14.61 8.18
N ALA A 286 69.45 -15.78 7.76
CA ALA A 286 68.02 -16.06 7.62
C ALA A 286 67.30 -16.03 8.97
N ASP A 287 67.92 -16.57 10.03
CA ASP A 287 67.44 -16.51 11.41
C ASP A 287 67.37 -15.07 11.92
N HIS A 288 68.42 -14.26 11.70
CA HIS A 288 68.41 -12.83 12.04
C HIS A 288 67.36 -12.05 11.26
N ARG A 289 67.17 -12.35 9.97
CA ARG A 289 66.14 -11.72 9.13
C ARG A 289 64.73 -12.12 9.57
N SER A 290 64.54 -13.39 9.89
CA SER A 290 63.27 -13.92 10.42
C SER A 290 62.96 -13.31 11.77
N ALA A 291 63.93 -13.26 12.69
CA ALA A 291 63.80 -12.61 13.98
C ALA A 291 63.52 -11.11 13.87
N TYR A 292 64.24 -10.39 13.00
CA TYR A 292 64.01 -8.97 12.73
C TYR A 292 62.59 -8.71 12.20
N ASN A 293 62.16 -9.46 11.20
CA ASN A 293 60.81 -9.32 10.65
C ASN A 293 59.73 -9.73 11.66
N SER A 294 59.97 -10.78 12.45
CA SER A 294 59.08 -11.21 13.53
C SER A 294 58.98 -10.14 14.61
N GLU A 295 60.07 -9.52 15.02
CA GLU A 295 60.09 -8.44 16.01
C GLU A 295 59.41 -7.16 15.48
N ILE A 296 59.61 -6.78 14.22
CA ILE A 296 58.92 -5.66 13.56
C ILE A 296 57.41 -5.93 13.47
N ASN A 297 57.02 -7.14 13.05
CA ASN A 297 55.62 -7.52 12.96
C ASN A 297 54.97 -7.63 14.34
N GLN A 298 55.67 -8.17 15.33
CA GLN A 298 55.20 -8.25 16.71
C GLN A 298 55.07 -6.84 17.31
N ALA A 299 56.01 -5.94 17.04
CA ALA A 299 55.96 -4.54 17.46
C ALA A 299 54.80 -3.75 16.81
N ASN A 300 54.38 -4.10 15.59
CA ASN A 300 53.33 -3.38 14.85
C ASN A 300 51.96 -4.07 14.82
N SER A 301 51.86 -5.34 15.21
CA SER A 301 50.64 -6.15 15.16
C SER A 301 49.49 -5.53 15.97
N GLY A 302 49.75 -5.19 17.24
CA GLY A 302 48.74 -4.56 18.11
C GLY A 302 48.28 -3.18 17.61
N VAL A 303 49.17 -2.41 16.98
CA VAL A 303 48.83 -1.09 16.41
C VAL A 303 47.95 -1.22 15.18
N ASN A 304 48.20 -2.21 14.32
CA ASN A 304 47.39 -2.44 13.12
C ASN A 304 45.99 -2.97 13.49
N GLU A 305 45.88 -3.83 14.49
CA GLU A 305 44.60 -4.29 15.03
C GLU A 305 43.79 -3.15 15.65
N ASP A 306 44.42 -2.29 16.45
CA ASP A 306 43.74 -1.13 17.02
C ASP A 306 43.34 -0.10 15.96
N LYS A 307 44.12 0.10 14.88
CA LYS A 307 43.72 0.94 13.74
C LYS A 307 42.50 0.40 12.99
N ALA A 308 42.45 -0.92 12.75
CA ALA A 308 41.29 -1.56 12.14
C ALA A 308 40.04 -1.44 13.03
N LYS A 309 40.22 -1.61 14.35
CA LYS A 309 39.16 -1.42 15.35
C LYS A 309 38.66 0.03 15.39
N LEU A 310 39.56 1.01 15.31
CA LEU A 310 39.23 2.43 15.25
C LEU A 310 38.35 2.74 14.03
N ALA A 311 38.76 2.31 12.84
CA ALA A 311 38.00 2.54 11.60
C ALA A 311 36.59 1.93 11.66
N ASN A 312 36.46 0.75 12.28
CA ASN A 312 35.16 0.11 12.49
C ASN A 312 34.27 0.93 13.44
N LEU A 313 34.80 1.31 14.60
CA LEU A 313 34.06 2.12 15.60
C LEU A 313 33.64 3.48 15.03
N GLU A 314 34.50 4.15 14.26
CA GLU A 314 34.15 5.41 13.58
C GLU A 314 33.05 5.22 12.54
N SER A 315 33.05 4.10 11.81
CA SER A 315 31.96 3.78 10.88
C SER A 315 30.64 3.54 11.61
N GLN A 316 30.67 2.80 12.72
CA GLN A 316 29.48 2.60 13.56
C GLN A 316 28.95 3.91 14.13
N LEU A 317 29.85 4.80 14.58
CA LEU A 317 29.49 6.12 15.08
C LEU A 317 28.76 6.95 14.02
N ARG A 318 29.29 7.02 12.79
CA ARG A 318 28.65 7.75 11.68
C ARG A 318 27.25 7.22 11.37
N ILE A 319 27.06 5.90 11.40
CA ILE A 319 25.75 5.28 11.17
C ILE A 319 24.75 5.71 12.26
N GLN A 320 25.15 5.64 13.53
CA GLN A 320 24.25 6.01 14.64
C GLN A 320 23.95 7.51 14.68
N GLU A 321 24.92 8.38 14.38
CA GLU A 321 24.68 9.83 14.26
C GLU A 321 23.71 10.15 13.12
N SER A 322 23.78 9.43 11.99
CA SER A 322 22.80 9.55 10.91
C SER A 322 21.40 9.05 11.31
N GLN A 323 21.32 7.94 12.04
CA GLN A 323 20.04 7.41 12.55
C GLN A 323 19.37 8.38 13.52
N LEU A 324 20.15 9.00 14.42
CA LEU A 324 19.65 10.03 15.33
C LEU A 324 19.06 11.22 14.56
N LYS A 325 19.77 11.73 13.55
CA LYS A 325 19.30 12.84 12.72
C LYS A 325 18.01 12.50 11.97
N GLN A 326 17.90 11.28 11.45
CA GLN A 326 16.68 10.81 10.77
C GLN A 326 15.51 10.69 11.74
N LEU A 327 15.75 10.15 12.94
CA LEU A 327 14.75 10.05 14.01
C LEU A 327 14.20 11.44 14.37
N GLU A 328 15.08 12.42 14.60
CA GLU A 328 14.71 13.81 14.91
C GLU A 328 13.85 14.44 13.83
N SER A 329 14.23 14.28 12.55
CA SER A 329 13.44 14.78 11.42
C SER A 329 12.05 14.12 11.35
N SER A 330 12.00 12.80 11.48
CA SER A 330 10.73 12.05 11.38
C SER A 330 9.74 12.40 12.50
N HIS A 331 10.26 12.61 13.72
CA HIS A 331 9.47 13.02 14.87
C HIS A 331 8.93 14.45 14.70
N ALA A 332 9.75 15.38 14.20
CA ALA A 332 9.32 16.74 13.90
C ALA A 332 8.16 16.76 12.87
N ASP A 333 8.26 15.97 11.81
CA ASP A 333 7.21 15.86 10.79
C ASP A 333 5.92 15.24 11.35
N GLN A 334 6.03 14.25 12.24
CA GLN A 334 4.88 13.63 12.91
C GLN A 334 4.15 14.63 13.80
N LEU A 335 4.87 15.37 14.64
CA LEU A 335 4.27 16.40 15.50
C LEU A 335 3.61 17.52 14.69
N ALA A 336 4.25 17.98 13.61
CA ALA A 336 3.68 19.00 12.73
C ALA A 336 2.38 18.56 12.02
N ARG A 337 2.21 17.26 11.77
CA ARG A 337 0.93 16.70 11.28
C ARG A 337 -0.14 16.74 12.37
N ILE A 338 0.17 16.23 13.56
CA ILE A 338 -0.81 16.16 14.66
C ILE A 338 -1.24 17.56 15.10
N GLU A 339 -0.34 18.55 15.09
CA GLU A 339 -0.70 19.92 15.45
C GLU A 339 -1.59 20.62 14.42
N ARG A 340 -1.46 20.27 13.13
CA ARG A 340 -2.40 20.75 12.10
C ARG A 340 -3.80 20.19 12.32
N ASP A 341 -3.90 18.91 12.67
CA ASP A 341 -5.19 18.28 12.99
C ASP A 341 -5.83 18.94 14.23
N LYS A 342 -5.04 19.20 15.28
CA LYS A 342 -5.53 19.92 16.48
C LYS A 342 -6.03 21.32 16.14
N GLN A 343 -5.34 22.02 15.25
CA GLN A 343 -5.79 23.36 14.82
C GLN A 343 -7.15 23.28 14.13
N ASP A 344 -7.36 22.36 13.19
CA ASP A 344 -8.66 22.17 12.52
C ASP A 344 -9.78 21.82 13.52
N ILE A 345 -9.51 20.94 14.50
CA ILE A 345 -10.47 20.60 15.56
C ILE A 345 -10.81 21.84 16.41
N ASN A 346 -9.82 22.64 16.78
CA ASN A 346 -10.02 23.86 17.55
C ASN A 346 -10.85 24.91 16.80
N ASP A 347 -10.62 25.06 15.49
CA ASP A 347 -11.38 25.98 14.63
C ASP A 347 -12.86 25.57 14.54
N ARG A 348 -13.13 24.26 14.45
CA ARG A 348 -14.50 23.70 14.51
C ARG A 348 -15.15 23.91 15.87
N LEU A 349 -14.41 23.70 16.97
CA LEU A 349 -14.90 23.99 18.33
C LEU A 349 -15.24 25.47 18.52
N ALA A 350 -14.43 26.38 17.97
CA ALA A 350 -14.72 27.81 18.01
C ALA A 350 -16.03 28.14 17.27
N SER A 351 -16.25 27.52 16.11
CA SER A 351 -17.50 27.66 15.34
C SER A 351 -18.72 27.14 16.11
N LEU A 352 -18.60 26.00 16.80
CA LEU A 352 -19.67 25.47 17.66
C LEU A 352 -19.97 26.39 18.85
N ARG A 353 -18.96 27.04 19.45
CA ARG A 353 -19.17 28.01 20.55
C ARG A 353 -19.95 29.24 20.08
N ILE A 354 -19.64 29.76 18.89
CA ILE A 354 -20.38 30.87 18.28
C ILE A 354 -21.83 30.46 18.05
N LEU A 355 -22.05 29.27 17.49
CA LEU A 355 -23.40 28.72 17.26
C LEU A 355 -24.16 28.52 18.58
N PHE A 356 -23.51 27.98 19.61
CA PHE A 356 -24.09 27.79 20.94
C PHE A 356 -24.54 29.12 21.55
N ALA A 357 -23.69 30.15 21.53
CA ALA A 357 -24.03 31.47 22.06
C ALA A 357 -25.23 32.07 21.31
N SER A 358 -25.26 31.93 19.98
CA SER A 358 -26.38 32.37 19.15
C SER A 358 -27.69 31.67 19.52
N VAL A 359 -27.70 30.35 19.69
CA VAL A 359 -28.89 29.57 20.06
C VAL A 359 -29.31 29.85 21.51
N ASN A 360 -28.35 29.92 22.44
CA ASN A 360 -28.63 30.14 23.85
C ASN A 360 -29.17 31.56 24.12
N GLY A 361 -28.75 32.56 23.33
CA GLY A 361 -29.26 33.92 23.42
C GLY A 361 -30.68 34.10 22.90
N ARG A 362 -31.27 33.10 22.22
CA ARG A 362 -32.65 33.19 21.73
C ARG A 362 -33.63 33.23 22.90
N THR A 363 -34.59 34.14 22.83
CA THR A 363 -35.76 34.21 23.72
C THR A 363 -37.03 33.99 22.89
N LEU A 364 -38.11 33.53 23.54
CA LEU A 364 -39.41 33.51 22.90
C LEU A 364 -39.74 34.93 22.41
N ASN A 365 -40.11 35.07 21.15
CA ASN A 365 -40.45 36.36 20.58
C ASN A 365 -41.73 36.87 21.27
N PRO A 366 -41.75 38.10 21.84
CA PRO A 366 -42.94 38.64 22.51
C PRO A 366 -44.20 38.60 21.64
N GLU A 367 -44.05 38.73 20.31
CA GLU A 367 -45.17 38.65 19.36
C GLU A 367 -45.82 37.27 19.29
N ASP A 368 -45.13 36.20 19.68
CA ASP A 368 -45.70 34.85 19.71
C ASP A 368 -46.57 34.62 20.96
N LYS A 369 -46.54 35.53 21.95
CA LYS A 369 -47.48 35.54 23.09
C LYS A 369 -48.83 36.15 22.75
N ILE A 370 -48.96 36.77 21.57
CA ILE A 370 -50.16 37.45 21.12
C ILE A 370 -50.83 36.59 20.05
N CYS A 371 -52.11 36.28 20.25
CA CYS A 371 -52.90 35.53 19.29
C CYS A 371 -53.04 36.34 17.99
N LYS A 372 -52.56 35.77 16.88
CA LYS A 372 -52.49 36.45 15.58
C LYS A 372 -53.85 36.63 14.90
N GLU A 373 -54.89 35.94 15.37
CA GLU A 373 -56.26 36.06 14.84
C GLU A 373 -57.11 37.10 15.58
N CYS A 374 -57.00 37.18 16.91
CA CYS A 374 -57.83 38.09 17.71
C CYS A 374 -57.06 39.25 18.35
N GLY A 375 -55.73 39.26 18.26
CA GLY A 375 -54.85 40.33 18.76
C GLY A 375 -54.75 40.40 20.28
N ARG A 376 -55.37 39.47 21.02
CA ARG A 376 -55.28 39.39 22.48
C ARG A 376 -54.08 38.55 22.89
N GLU A 377 -53.47 38.89 24.03
CA GLU A 377 -52.45 38.04 24.63
C GLU A 377 -53.06 36.66 24.94
N HIS A 378 -52.31 35.60 24.70
CA HIS A 378 -52.75 34.25 25.03
C HIS A 378 -53.02 34.14 26.54
N GLU A 379 -53.99 33.32 26.93
CA GLU A 379 -54.20 33.00 28.34
C GLU A 379 -52.93 32.36 28.93
N GLU A 380 -52.74 32.51 30.24
CA GLU A 380 -51.48 32.18 30.93
C GLU A 380 -51.01 30.74 30.65
N ASP A 381 -51.93 29.78 30.61
CA ASP A 381 -51.65 28.37 30.29
C ASP A 381 -51.16 28.15 28.85
N ASN A 382 -51.66 28.93 27.88
CA ASN A 382 -51.21 28.87 26.48
C ASN A 382 -49.84 29.53 26.29
N ILE A 383 -49.56 30.64 27.01
CA ILE A 383 -48.21 31.23 27.05
C ILE A 383 -47.22 30.24 27.66
N ASN A 384 -47.62 29.55 28.74
CA ASN A 384 -46.80 28.52 29.38
C ASN A 384 -46.50 27.36 28.41
N GLY A 385 -47.48 26.92 27.63
CA GLY A 385 -47.29 25.89 26.60
C GLY A 385 -46.34 26.32 25.48
N LEU A 386 -46.45 27.56 24.99
CA LEU A 386 -45.56 28.13 23.96
C LEU A 386 -44.13 28.29 24.48
N GLN A 387 -43.98 28.79 25.71
CA GLN A 387 -42.70 28.91 26.39
C GLN A 387 -42.06 27.52 26.56
N ALA A 388 -42.82 26.52 27.00
CA ALA A 388 -42.35 25.15 27.15
C ALA A 388 -41.89 24.53 25.82
N LYS A 389 -42.62 24.77 24.72
CA LYS A 389 -42.23 24.26 23.39
C LYS A 389 -40.98 24.95 22.85
N PHE A 390 -40.86 26.27 23.03
CA PHE A 390 -39.65 27.01 22.67
C PHE A 390 -38.44 26.53 23.47
N ASP A 391 -38.58 26.40 24.79
CA ASP A 391 -37.53 25.93 25.67
C ASP A 391 -37.12 24.48 25.35
N PHE A 392 -38.07 23.63 24.92
CA PHE A 392 -37.77 22.27 24.46
C PHE A 392 -36.93 22.24 23.18
N ILE A 393 -37.31 23.01 22.15
CA ILE A 393 -36.57 23.06 20.87
C ILE A 393 -35.18 23.65 21.09
N LYS A 394 -35.10 24.78 21.81
CA LYS A 394 -33.83 25.41 22.17
C LYS A 394 -32.94 24.44 22.93
N ARG A 395 -33.49 23.69 23.90
CA ARG A 395 -32.75 22.65 24.64
C ARG A 395 -32.22 21.56 23.72
N LYS A 396 -33.02 21.06 22.77
CA LYS A 396 -32.60 20.02 21.81
C LYS A 396 -31.49 20.49 20.87
N GLU A 397 -31.55 21.72 20.37
CA GLU A 397 -30.46 22.30 19.57
C GLU A 397 -29.18 22.45 20.39
N LEU A 398 -29.28 22.97 21.62
CA LEU A 398 -28.14 23.10 22.53
C LEU A 398 -27.57 21.72 22.92
N GLU A 399 -28.41 20.70 23.11
CA GLU A 399 -27.99 19.31 23.34
C GLU A 399 -27.15 18.78 22.16
N SER A 400 -27.62 18.95 20.92
CA SER A 400 -26.89 18.51 19.72
C SER A 400 -25.54 19.23 19.54
N ILE A 401 -25.50 20.56 19.75
CA ILE A 401 -24.23 21.33 19.68
C ILE A 401 -23.26 20.87 20.77
N ASN A 402 -23.77 20.63 21.98
CA ASN A 402 -22.96 20.10 23.08
C ASN A 402 -22.44 18.70 22.78
N GLU A 403 -23.23 17.83 22.13
CA GLU A 403 -22.81 16.48 21.77
C GLU A 403 -21.71 16.48 20.69
N GLN A 404 -21.87 17.31 19.66
CA GLN A 404 -20.82 17.54 18.65
C GLN A 404 -19.55 18.12 19.30
N GLY A 405 -19.70 19.09 20.21
CA GLY A 405 -18.58 19.67 20.96
C GLY A 405 -17.87 18.65 21.85
N LYS A 406 -18.62 17.74 22.51
CA LYS A 406 -18.05 16.62 23.28
C LYS A 406 -17.27 15.67 22.38
N GLY A 407 -17.80 15.33 21.20
CA GLY A 407 -17.11 14.51 20.21
C GLY A 407 -15.77 15.12 19.78
N LEU A 408 -15.78 16.38 19.35
CA LEU A 408 -14.56 17.10 18.97
C LEU A 408 -13.59 17.27 20.14
N LYS A 409 -14.07 17.48 21.37
CA LYS A 409 -13.21 17.53 22.55
C LYS A 409 -12.58 16.17 22.87
N SER A 410 -13.32 15.08 22.67
CA SER A 410 -12.77 13.72 22.78
C SER A 410 -11.67 13.48 21.75
N ASP A 411 -11.87 13.93 20.51
CA ASP A 411 -10.86 13.78 19.46
C ASP A 411 -9.64 14.67 19.70
N LEU A 412 -9.83 15.88 20.24
CA LEU A 412 -8.73 16.74 20.68
C LEU A 412 -7.89 16.07 21.78
N ASN A 413 -8.54 15.48 22.79
CA ASN A 413 -7.85 14.76 23.86
C ASN A 413 -7.07 13.55 23.31
N LYS A 414 -7.64 12.80 22.34
CA LYS A 414 -6.91 11.71 21.67
C LYS A 414 -5.65 12.23 20.97
N ARG A 415 -5.72 13.38 20.27
CA ARG A 415 -4.55 13.98 19.62
C ARG A 415 -3.51 14.49 20.63
N GLU A 416 -3.94 14.95 21.80
CA GLU A 416 -3.04 15.29 22.92
C GLU A 416 -2.33 14.03 23.46
N ASP A 417 -3.06 12.91 23.61
CA ASP A 417 -2.50 11.62 23.99
C ASP A 417 -1.54 11.08 22.91
N ASP A 418 -1.89 11.20 21.63
CA ASP A 418 -1.04 10.82 20.49
C ASP A 418 0.30 11.57 20.51
N ILE A 419 0.29 12.88 20.83
CA ILE A 419 1.52 13.68 21.00
C ILE A 419 2.34 13.13 22.16
N LYS A 420 1.71 12.90 23.31
CA LYS A 420 2.41 12.40 24.50
C LYS A 420 3.09 11.06 24.20
N HIS A 421 2.36 10.13 23.58
CA HIS A 421 2.92 8.85 23.16
C HIS A 421 4.06 8.98 22.14
N ALA A 422 3.92 9.87 21.15
CA ALA A 422 4.98 10.11 20.17
C ALA A 422 6.26 10.67 20.82
N VAL A 423 6.11 11.63 21.75
CA VAL A 423 7.22 12.22 22.50
C VAL A 423 7.88 11.19 23.40
N ASP A 424 7.10 10.39 24.14
CA ASP A 424 7.63 9.35 25.04
C ASP A 424 8.43 8.30 24.23
N GLN A 425 7.91 7.83 23.10
CA GLN A 425 8.64 6.89 22.23
C GLN A 425 9.89 7.50 21.62
N PHE A 426 9.83 8.76 21.19
CA PHE A 426 10.96 9.48 20.66
C PHE A 426 12.07 9.64 21.69
N GLU A 427 11.76 10.09 22.91
CA GLU A 427 12.76 10.27 23.98
C GLU A 427 13.37 8.93 24.43
N LEU A 428 12.58 7.84 24.50
CA LEU A 428 13.10 6.51 24.76
C LEU A 428 14.11 6.06 23.69
N THR A 429 13.77 6.24 22.41
CA THR A 429 14.64 5.82 21.29
C THR A 429 15.87 6.72 21.19
N LYS A 430 15.69 8.03 21.37
CA LYS A 430 16.75 9.05 21.36
C LYS A 430 17.75 8.82 22.47
N SER A 431 17.29 8.57 23.70
CA SER A 431 18.18 8.31 24.84
C SER A 431 19.01 7.05 24.61
N ALA A 432 18.43 5.97 24.11
CA ALA A 432 19.17 4.75 23.75
C ALA A 432 20.26 5.01 22.69
N LEU A 433 19.94 5.76 21.63
CA LEU A 433 20.90 6.15 20.60
C LEU A 433 22.01 7.04 21.15
N LEU A 434 21.67 8.03 21.99
CA LEU A 434 22.66 8.92 22.61
C LEU A 434 23.61 8.18 23.55
N THR A 435 23.11 7.22 24.34
CA THR A 435 23.95 6.35 25.16
C THR A 435 24.90 5.53 24.29
N SER A 436 24.39 4.94 23.21
CA SER A 436 25.23 4.16 22.30
C SER A 436 26.31 5.02 21.61
N ILE A 437 25.95 6.21 21.13
CA ILE A 437 26.88 7.19 20.56
C ILE A 437 27.94 7.60 21.58
N SER A 438 27.54 7.86 22.83
CA SER A 438 28.47 8.20 23.92
C SER A 438 29.46 7.05 24.18
N ASN A 439 28.98 5.81 24.26
CA ASN A 439 29.82 4.64 24.46
C ASN A 439 30.81 4.42 23.30
N LEU A 440 30.36 4.65 22.06
CA LEU A 440 31.22 4.60 20.88
C LEU A 440 32.30 5.69 20.93
N LYS A 441 31.95 6.93 21.31
CA LYS A 441 32.92 8.03 21.47
C LYS A 441 33.96 7.74 22.54
N ILE A 442 33.55 7.14 23.66
CA ILE A 442 34.47 6.70 24.73
C ILE A 442 35.42 5.62 24.18
N SER A 443 34.87 4.58 23.54
CA SER A 443 35.64 3.47 22.97
C SER A 443 36.64 3.95 21.91
N ILE A 444 36.23 4.89 21.05
CA ILE A 444 37.10 5.55 20.07
C ILE A 444 38.23 6.28 20.80
N GLY A 445 37.93 7.09 21.82
CA GLY A 445 38.95 7.79 22.60
C GLY A 445 39.95 6.86 23.28
N GLU A 446 39.50 5.71 23.78
CA GLU A 446 40.37 4.68 24.36
C GLU A 446 41.29 4.02 23.33
N VAL A 447 40.75 3.66 22.15
CA VAL A 447 41.53 3.06 21.07
C VAL A 447 42.54 4.07 20.50
N THR A 448 42.12 5.32 20.29
CA THR A 448 43.01 6.39 19.83
C THR A 448 44.17 6.61 20.79
N ARG A 449 43.91 6.66 22.11
CA ARG A 449 44.99 6.74 23.12
C ARG A 449 45.92 5.54 23.09
N ARG A 450 45.42 4.32 22.85
CA ARG A 450 46.27 3.11 22.71
C ARG A 450 47.18 3.20 21.49
N ILE A 451 46.68 3.72 20.37
CA ILE A 451 47.48 3.97 19.15
C ILE A 451 48.53 5.05 19.41
N GLU A 452 48.17 6.17 20.04
CA GLU A 452 49.09 7.28 20.38
C GLU A 452 50.19 6.85 21.35
N ASN A 453 49.85 6.10 22.40
CA ASN A 453 50.82 5.56 23.35
C ASN A 453 51.77 4.56 22.69
N SER A 454 51.28 3.76 21.74
CA SER A 454 52.12 2.84 20.97
C SER A 454 53.05 3.58 20.00
N ALA A 455 52.63 4.73 19.46
CA ALA A 455 53.47 5.58 18.61
C ALA A 455 54.61 6.27 19.38
N ASN A 456 54.39 6.60 20.66
CA ASN A 456 55.42 7.17 21.54
C ASN A 456 56.42 6.13 22.07
N ASN A 457 56.06 4.84 22.04
CA ASN A 457 56.91 3.74 22.48
C ASN A 457 57.60 3.09 21.28
N LYS A 458 58.39 3.89 20.53
CA LYS A 458 59.22 3.37 19.42
C LYS A 458 60.14 2.28 19.97
N VAL A 459 59.82 1.03 19.68
CA VAL A 459 60.75 -0.07 19.88
C VAL A 459 61.86 0.12 18.85
N GLU A 460 63.02 0.60 19.29
CA GLU A 460 64.22 0.60 18.45
C GLU A 460 64.66 -0.85 18.24
N VAL A 461 64.14 -1.47 17.18
CA VAL A 461 64.59 -2.77 16.74
C VAL A 461 65.95 -2.58 16.07
N VAL A 462 66.99 -3.21 16.63
CA VAL A 462 68.35 -3.22 16.04
C VAL A 462 68.25 -3.68 14.59
N SER A 463 68.85 -2.91 13.67
CA SER A 463 68.75 -3.14 12.23
C SER A 463 69.28 -4.53 11.85
N PHE A 464 68.78 -5.08 10.74
CA PHE A 464 69.26 -6.36 10.22
C PHE A 464 70.79 -6.31 9.98
N GLU A 465 71.28 -5.22 9.41
CA GLU A 465 72.70 -4.98 9.14
C GLU A 465 73.54 -4.99 10.43
N ASP A 466 73.09 -4.36 11.50
CA ASP A 466 73.81 -4.34 12.78
C ASP A 466 73.83 -5.72 13.45
N ARG A 467 72.74 -6.50 13.35
CA ARG A 467 72.67 -7.88 13.88
C ARG A 467 73.68 -8.79 13.20
N VAL A 468 73.80 -8.70 11.88
CA VAL A 468 74.77 -9.47 11.09
C VAL A 468 76.21 -9.03 11.39
N GLN A 469 76.45 -7.71 11.55
CA GLN A 469 77.79 -7.17 11.85
C GLN A 469 78.28 -7.47 13.28
N LEU A 470 77.37 -7.65 14.24
CA LEU A 470 77.71 -7.92 15.65
C LEU A 470 77.79 -9.42 15.99
N ASP A 471 77.37 -10.31 15.08
CA ASP A 471 77.39 -11.76 15.34
C ASP A 471 78.81 -12.35 15.18
N ASP A 472 79.42 -12.68 16.31
CA ASP A 472 80.78 -13.24 16.38
C ASP A 472 80.90 -14.61 15.68
N ARG A 473 79.80 -15.35 15.47
CA ARG A 473 79.80 -16.63 14.73
C ARG A 473 79.97 -16.39 13.24
N ILE A 474 79.35 -15.35 12.68
CA ILE A 474 79.55 -14.96 11.28
C ILE A 474 81.00 -14.52 11.06
N LYS A 475 81.57 -13.73 11.98
CA LYS A 475 82.99 -13.34 11.93
C LYS A 475 83.91 -14.56 12.01
N HIS A 476 83.66 -15.45 12.97
CA HIS A 476 84.43 -16.68 13.14
C HIS A 476 84.36 -17.58 11.90
N ASN A 477 83.16 -17.81 11.37
CA ASN A 477 82.95 -18.64 10.19
C ASN A 477 83.60 -18.01 8.94
N ASN A 478 83.53 -16.69 8.77
CA ASN A 478 84.22 -15.99 7.68
C ASN A 478 85.75 -16.07 7.78
N SER A 479 86.33 -15.91 8.97
CA SER A 479 87.78 -16.10 9.18
C SER A 479 88.20 -17.54 8.88
N LYS A 480 87.40 -18.52 9.28
CA LYS A 480 87.67 -19.95 9.06
C LYS A 480 87.50 -20.36 7.60
N ILE A 481 86.53 -19.78 6.90
CA ILE A 481 86.39 -19.89 5.44
C ILE A 481 87.64 -19.33 4.76
N SER A 482 88.13 -18.15 5.16
CA SER A 482 89.35 -17.55 4.57
C SER A 482 90.60 -18.42 4.79
N GLU A 483 90.75 -19.03 5.97
CA GLU A 483 91.83 -20.00 6.25
C GLU A 483 91.72 -21.27 5.38
N LEU A 484 90.51 -21.83 5.23
CA LEU A 484 90.26 -23.01 4.41
C LEU A 484 90.39 -22.73 2.91
N GLU A 485 90.03 -21.52 2.45
CA GLU A 485 90.17 -21.06 1.06
C GLU A 485 91.66 -20.87 0.69
N THR A 486 92.51 -20.49 1.64
CA THR A 486 93.97 -20.38 1.43
C THR A 486 94.64 -21.76 1.27
N GLN A 487 94.01 -22.85 1.74
CA GLN A 487 94.51 -24.23 1.62
C GLN A 487 94.19 -24.90 0.27
N LEU A 488 93.53 -24.19 -0.65
CA LEU A 488 92.95 -24.72 -1.89
C LEU A 488 93.69 -24.32 -3.18
N GLU A 489 94.88 -23.69 -3.14
CA GLU A 489 95.68 -23.42 -4.35
C GLU A 489 96.30 -24.70 -4.96
N SER A 490 95.50 -25.46 -5.72
CA SER A 490 95.96 -26.17 -6.92
C SER A 490 94.77 -26.57 -7.83
N ILE A 491 95.05 -26.50 -9.13
CA ILE A 491 94.29 -26.77 -10.38
C ILE A 491 92.94 -27.51 -10.21
N PRO A 492 91.82 -26.96 -10.73
CA PRO A 492 90.51 -27.58 -10.63
C PRO A 492 90.39 -28.82 -11.53
N VAL A 493 89.88 -29.91 -10.97
CA VAL A 493 89.34 -31.02 -11.73
C VAL A 493 87.88 -30.67 -12.09
N ASP A 494 87.57 -30.62 -13.38
CA ASP A 494 86.27 -30.19 -13.90
C ASP A 494 85.15 -31.23 -13.61
N TYR A 495 84.19 -30.82 -12.77
CA TYR A 495 82.95 -31.55 -12.46
C TYR A 495 81.68 -30.79 -12.88
N GLY A 496 81.80 -29.66 -13.60
CA GLY A 496 80.67 -28.75 -13.85
C GLY A 496 79.51 -29.43 -14.58
N ASP A 497 79.83 -30.26 -15.57
CA ASP A 497 78.83 -30.80 -16.51
C ASP A 497 77.85 -31.80 -15.87
N LEU A 498 78.31 -32.70 -14.98
CA LEU A 498 77.43 -33.73 -14.37
C LEU A 498 76.47 -33.15 -13.32
N ARG A 499 76.93 -32.19 -12.51
CA ARG A 499 76.09 -31.53 -11.49
C ARG A 499 75.03 -30.64 -12.12
N ILE A 500 75.37 -29.94 -13.20
CA ILE A 500 74.42 -29.13 -13.97
C ILE A 500 73.32 -30.02 -14.54
N ARG A 501 73.66 -31.15 -15.19
CA ARG A 501 72.67 -32.09 -15.74
C ARG A 501 71.74 -32.67 -14.69
N LYS A 502 72.24 -33.02 -13.50
CA LYS A 502 71.40 -33.52 -12.38
C LYS A 502 70.41 -32.45 -11.90
N ALA A 503 70.85 -31.21 -11.76
CA ALA A 503 69.98 -30.09 -11.37
C ALA A 503 68.90 -29.83 -12.44
N THR A 504 69.24 -29.93 -13.73
CA THR A 504 68.29 -29.83 -14.84
C THR A 504 67.21 -30.91 -14.77
N ILE A 505 67.59 -32.19 -14.61
CA ILE A 505 66.62 -33.30 -14.50
C ILE A 505 65.74 -33.15 -13.26
N ASN A 506 66.27 -32.67 -12.13
CA ASN A 506 65.46 -32.42 -10.93
C ASN A 506 64.43 -31.31 -11.14
N ALA A 507 64.82 -30.23 -11.82
CA ALA A 507 63.90 -29.16 -12.19
C ALA A 507 62.81 -29.64 -13.17
N GLU A 508 63.16 -30.54 -14.11
CA GLU A 508 62.19 -31.20 -14.99
C GLU A 508 61.22 -32.11 -14.22
N LEU A 509 61.71 -32.90 -13.25
CA LEU A 509 60.88 -33.72 -12.36
C LEU A 509 59.87 -32.89 -11.56
N ASP A 510 60.32 -31.79 -10.96
CA ASP A 510 59.46 -30.88 -10.21
C ASP A 510 58.44 -30.19 -11.13
N SER A 511 58.83 -29.89 -12.37
CA SER A 511 57.94 -29.35 -13.40
C SER A 511 56.84 -30.33 -13.78
N GLU A 512 57.17 -31.60 -14.05
CA GLU A 512 56.18 -32.63 -14.40
C GLU A 512 55.25 -32.95 -13.21
N LYS A 513 55.77 -33.01 -11.98
CA LYS A 513 54.94 -33.21 -10.76
C LYS A 513 53.96 -32.06 -10.53
N ARG A 514 54.34 -30.82 -10.85
CA ARG A 514 53.41 -29.67 -10.77
C ARG A 514 52.24 -29.79 -11.74
N LYS A 515 52.43 -30.44 -12.91
CA LYS A 515 51.34 -30.63 -13.88
C LYS A 515 50.26 -31.56 -13.34
N LEU A 516 50.60 -32.59 -12.54
CA LEU A 516 49.63 -33.49 -11.91
C LEU A 516 48.65 -32.78 -10.97
N ASN A 517 49.02 -31.65 -10.37
CA ASN A 517 48.11 -30.84 -9.55
C ASN A 517 46.91 -30.28 -10.35
N ASN A 518 47.01 -30.21 -11.68
CA ASN A 518 45.92 -29.75 -12.53
C ASN A 518 44.74 -30.74 -12.53
N SER A 519 44.98 -32.04 -12.33
CA SER A 519 43.91 -33.05 -12.31
C SER A 519 42.97 -32.86 -11.11
N ASP A 520 43.54 -32.69 -9.91
CA ASP A 520 42.77 -32.40 -8.70
C ASP A 520 41.97 -31.08 -8.82
N GLN A 521 42.53 -30.09 -9.51
CA GLN A 521 41.82 -28.84 -9.81
C GLN A 521 40.66 -29.05 -10.78
N ILE A 522 40.86 -29.81 -11.85
CA ILE A 522 39.81 -30.16 -12.83
C ILE A 522 38.66 -30.88 -12.14
N ALA A 523 38.93 -31.90 -11.32
CA ALA A 523 37.91 -32.64 -10.60
C ALA A 523 37.07 -31.75 -9.65
N LYS A 524 37.71 -30.81 -8.94
CA LYS A 524 37.02 -29.84 -8.07
C LYS A 524 36.14 -28.88 -8.87
N ILE A 525 36.62 -28.38 -10.00
CA ILE A 525 35.86 -27.49 -10.88
C ILE A 525 34.66 -28.22 -11.47
N ASP A 526 34.81 -29.49 -11.88
CA ASP A 526 33.71 -30.30 -12.40
C ASP A 526 32.62 -30.56 -11.37
N LEU A 527 33.00 -30.91 -10.13
CA LEU A 527 32.08 -30.99 -9.00
C LEU A 527 31.31 -29.69 -8.80
N ARG A 528 32.01 -28.55 -8.84
CA ARG A 528 31.39 -27.24 -8.68
C ARG A 528 30.40 -26.91 -9.80
N ILE A 529 30.73 -27.23 -11.05
CA ILE A 529 29.84 -27.05 -12.20
C ILE A 529 28.58 -27.92 -12.04
N LEU A 530 28.74 -29.15 -11.55
CA LEU A 530 27.62 -30.06 -11.33
C LEU A 530 26.67 -29.54 -10.24
N GLU A 531 27.20 -29.04 -9.12
CA GLU A 531 26.41 -28.36 -8.07
C GLU A 531 25.62 -27.16 -8.62
N LEU A 532 26.25 -26.33 -9.46
CA LEU A 532 25.60 -25.17 -10.07
C LEU A 532 24.45 -25.58 -11.01
N LYS A 533 24.64 -26.64 -11.81
CA LYS A 533 23.60 -27.20 -12.68
C LYS A 533 22.42 -27.78 -11.90
N ASP A 534 22.68 -28.46 -10.78
CA ASP A 534 21.63 -28.97 -9.91
C ASP A 534 20.86 -27.84 -9.21
N GLN A 535 21.55 -26.78 -8.78
CA GLN A 535 20.92 -25.56 -8.25
C GLN A 535 20.02 -24.91 -9.29
N GLU A 536 20.48 -24.75 -10.54
CA GLU A 536 19.70 -24.20 -11.65
C GLU A 536 18.40 -24.99 -11.87
N LYS A 537 18.50 -26.32 -11.89
CA LYS A 537 17.36 -27.22 -12.07
C LYS A 537 16.36 -27.13 -10.91
N SER A 538 16.85 -27.04 -9.68
CA SER A 538 16.01 -26.88 -8.49
C SER A 538 15.27 -25.54 -8.49
N MET A 539 15.99 -24.45 -8.70
CA MET A 539 15.42 -23.09 -8.76
C MET A 539 14.42 -22.94 -9.90
N SER A 540 14.68 -23.56 -11.06
CA SER A 540 13.74 -23.56 -12.20
C SER A 540 12.43 -24.27 -11.88
N ARG A 541 12.48 -25.39 -11.15
CA ARG A 541 11.27 -26.12 -10.70
C ARG A 541 10.49 -25.29 -9.68
N GLU A 542 11.18 -24.63 -8.76
CA GLU A 542 10.55 -23.74 -7.77
C GLU A 542 9.87 -22.54 -8.44
N LEU A 543 10.55 -21.93 -9.42
CA LEU A 543 10.00 -20.82 -10.21
C LEU A 543 8.71 -21.24 -10.94
N ALA A 544 8.71 -22.40 -11.60
CA ALA A 544 7.53 -22.93 -12.26
C ALA A 544 6.37 -23.20 -11.28
N SER A 545 6.67 -23.63 -10.05
CA SER A 545 5.67 -23.82 -9.00
C SER A 545 5.06 -22.48 -8.56
N LEU A 546 5.87 -21.44 -8.40
CA LEU A 546 5.38 -20.09 -8.06
C LEU A 546 4.56 -19.48 -9.20
N GLU A 547 4.96 -19.67 -10.45
CA GLU A 547 4.18 -19.24 -11.63
C GLU A 547 2.82 -19.94 -11.70
N LYS A 548 2.77 -21.24 -11.37
CA LYS A 548 1.50 -21.96 -11.25
C LYS A 548 0.62 -21.40 -10.13
N GLN A 549 1.19 -21.05 -8.97
CA GLN A 549 0.45 -20.44 -7.87
C GLN A 549 -0.13 -19.07 -8.24
N GLU A 550 0.65 -18.22 -8.91
CA GLU A 550 0.20 -16.92 -9.41
C GLU A 550 -0.96 -17.08 -10.40
N PHE A 551 -0.84 -18.02 -11.35
CA PHE A 551 -1.91 -18.31 -12.30
C PHE A 551 -3.20 -18.76 -11.62
N ILE A 552 -3.12 -19.60 -10.59
CA ILE A 552 -4.30 -20.02 -9.82
C ILE A 552 -4.89 -18.85 -9.02
N ALA A 553 -4.05 -17.95 -8.48
CA ALA A 553 -4.51 -16.75 -7.79
C ALA A 553 -5.25 -15.79 -8.72
N GLU A 554 -4.76 -15.56 -9.94
CA GLU A 554 -5.45 -14.79 -10.97
C GLU A 554 -6.78 -15.45 -11.37
N LYS A 555 -6.79 -16.79 -11.48
CA LYS A 555 -8.02 -17.53 -11.76
C LYS A 555 -9.04 -17.43 -10.63
N TYR A 556 -8.61 -17.39 -9.36
CA TYR A 556 -9.50 -17.15 -8.23
C TYR A 556 -10.16 -15.77 -8.33
N GLU A 557 -9.40 -14.72 -8.62
CA GLU A 557 -9.94 -13.36 -8.78
C GLU A 557 -10.95 -13.31 -9.92
N ARG A 558 -10.61 -13.89 -11.09
CA ARG A 558 -11.53 -13.97 -12.23
C ARG A 558 -12.79 -14.77 -11.89
N ALA A 559 -12.65 -15.94 -11.26
CA ALA A 559 -13.79 -16.77 -10.88
C ALA A 559 -14.73 -16.05 -9.90
N LYS A 560 -14.18 -15.32 -8.92
CA LYS A 560 -14.96 -14.50 -7.99
C LYS A 560 -15.67 -13.35 -8.70
N SER A 561 -14.98 -12.69 -9.62
CA SER A 561 -15.51 -11.62 -10.46
C SER A 561 -16.66 -12.09 -11.35
N GLU A 562 -16.45 -13.18 -12.09
CA GLU A 562 -17.46 -13.81 -12.94
C GLU A 562 -18.66 -14.30 -12.14
N GLU A 563 -18.44 -14.89 -10.96
CA GLU A 563 -19.53 -15.35 -10.11
C GLU A 563 -20.38 -14.19 -9.59
N LEU A 564 -19.75 -13.08 -9.17
CA LEU A 564 -20.46 -11.87 -8.77
C LEU A 564 -21.32 -11.35 -9.91
N GLU A 565 -20.75 -11.22 -11.10
CA GLU A 565 -21.46 -10.76 -12.29
C GLU A 565 -22.62 -11.69 -12.67
N ASN A 566 -22.42 -13.01 -12.59
CA ASN A 566 -23.45 -14.01 -12.87
C ASN A 566 -24.60 -13.95 -11.85
N ARG A 567 -24.31 -13.87 -10.55
CA ARG A 567 -25.33 -13.76 -9.50
C ARG A 567 -26.16 -12.51 -9.69
N VAL A 568 -25.50 -11.36 -9.84
CA VAL A 568 -26.16 -10.09 -10.16
C VAL A 568 -27.05 -10.28 -11.39
N ASN A 569 -26.49 -10.71 -12.52
CA ASN A 569 -27.24 -10.84 -13.77
C ASN A 569 -28.38 -11.87 -13.75
N SER A 570 -28.37 -12.83 -12.82
CA SER A 570 -29.46 -13.80 -12.64
C SER A 570 -30.68 -13.21 -11.94
N MET A 571 -30.51 -12.10 -11.22
CA MET A 571 -31.58 -11.45 -10.46
C MET A 571 -32.44 -10.51 -11.33
N PHE A 572 -31.90 -10.04 -12.45
CA PHE A 572 -32.57 -9.11 -13.35
C PHE A 572 -33.08 -9.81 -14.61
N LYS A 573 -34.31 -9.50 -15.00
CA LYS A 573 -34.98 -10.12 -16.16
C LYS A 573 -34.45 -9.58 -17.49
N PHE A 574 -34.13 -8.29 -17.53
CA PHE A 574 -33.74 -7.56 -18.72
C PHE A 574 -32.36 -6.91 -18.58
N ALA A 575 -32.10 -6.22 -17.48
CA ALA A 575 -30.83 -5.54 -17.23
C ALA A 575 -29.68 -6.55 -17.14
N LYS A 576 -28.54 -6.23 -17.74
CA LYS A 576 -27.28 -6.95 -17.57
C LYS A 576 -26.19 -5.97 -17.17
N PHE A 577 -25.33 -6.37 -16.25
CA PHE A 577 -24.27 -5.56 -15.68
C PHE A 577 -22.94 -6.19 -16.04
N LYS A 578 -22.04 -5.36 -16.58
CA LYS A 578 -20.62 -5.68 -16.66
C LYS A 578 -19.95 -5.07 -15.44
N LEU A 579 -19.44 -5.91 -14.55
CA LEU A 579 -18.79 -5.49 -13.32
C LEU A 579 -17.27 -5.46 -13.47
N PHE A 580 -16.73 -5.99 -14.56
CA PHE A 580 -15.30 -5.97 -14.81
C PHE A 580 -15.02 -5.61 -16.25
N LYS A 581 -13.97 -4.81 -16.46
CA LYS A 581 -13.50 -4.45 -17.78
C LYS A 581 -12.15 -5.11 -18.03
N PRO A 582 -12.00 -5.89 -19.11
CA PRO A 582 -10.71 -6.44 -19.48
C PRO A 582 -9.78 -5.29 -19.91
N LEU A 583 -8.56 -5.32 -19.40
CA LEU A 583 -7.46 -4.45 -19.77
C LEU A 583 -6.67 -5.07 -20.93
N ILE A 584 -6.01 -4.23 -21.72
CA ILE A 584 -5.23 -4.67 -22.90
C ILE A 584 -4.11 -5.65 -22.51
N ASN A 585 -3.60 -5.54 -21.28
CA ASN A 585 -2.57 -6.42 -20.72
C ASN A 585 -3.13 -7.76 -20.20
N GLY A 586 -4.41 -8.05 -20.37
CA GLY A 586 -5.05 -9.28 -19.88
C GLY A 586 -5.50 -9.25 -18.42
N GLY A 587 -5.28 -8.13 -17.71
CA GLY A 587 -5.84 -7.89 -16.37
C GLY A 587 -7.31 -7.45 -16.43
N GLU A 588 -7.94 -7.32 -15.27
CA GLU A 588 -9.32 -6.83 -15.14
C GLU A 588 -9.38 -5.64 -14.18
N GLU A 589 -10.12 -4.60 -14.54
CA GLU A 589 -10.41 -3.48 -13.66
C GLU A 589 -11.88 -3.52 -13.20
N PRO A 590 -12.18 -3.26 -11.91
CA PRO A 590 -13.54 -3.13 -11.44
C PRO A 590 -14.27 -2.00 -12.19
N THR A 591 -15.50 -2.28 -12.61
CA THR A 591 -16.40 -1.29 -13.22
C THR A 591 -17.85 -1.60 -12.84
N CYS A 592 -18.79 -0.81 -13.35
CA CYS A 592 -20.21 -1.14 -13.38
C CYS A 592 -20.81 -0.47 -14.60
N GLN A 593 -21.14 -1.27 -15.62
CA GLN A 593 -21.82 -0.80 -16.81
C GLN A 593 -23.10 -1.61 -17.02
N THR A 594 -24.22 -0.92 -16.87
CA THR A 594 -25.54 -1.47 -17.23
C THR A 594 -25.69 -1.55 -18.74
N THR A 595 -26.23 -2.65 -19.21
CA THR A 595 -26.45 -2.97 -20.62
C THR A 595 -27.80 -3.66 -20.80
N TYR A 596 -28.36 -3.55 -22.00
CA TYR A 596 -29.52 -4.32 -22.42
C TYR A 596 -29.31 -4.80 -23.85
N ASN A 597 -29.46 -6.11 -24.08
CA ASN A 597 -29.12 -6.75 -25.35
C ASN A 597 -27.73 -6.36 -25.89
N GLY A 598 -26.75 -6.23 -24.99
CA GLY A 598 -25.37 -5.86 -25.31
C GLY A 598 -25.12 -4.36 -25.51
N VAL A 599 -26.15 -3.52 -25.55
CA VAL A 599 -26.03 -2.06 -25.73
C VAL A 599 -25.90 -1.38 -24.36
N PRO A 600 -24.88 -0.52 -24.13
CA PRO A 600 -24.74 0.26 -22.90
C PRO A 600 -25.96 1.15 -22.62
N PHE A 601 -26.29 1.31 -21.33
CA PHE A 601 -27.46 2.10 -20.92
C PHE A 601 -27.44 3.54 -21.44
N SER A 602 -26.27 4.17 -21.54
CA SER A 602 -26.10 5.51 -22.13
C SER A 602 -26.66 5.61 -23.54
N ASP A 603 -26.49 4.54 -24.32
CA ASP A 603 -26.74 4.46 -25.75
C ASP A 603 -28.13 3.89 -26.07
N LEU A 604 -28.87 3.47 -25.04
CA LEU A 604 -30.26 3.02 -25.19
C LEU A 604 -31.19 4.19 -25.54
N ASN A 605 -32.21 3.88 -26.34
CA ASN A 605 -33.34 4.78 -26.56
C ASN A 605 -34.19 4.93 -25.27
N THR A 606 -35.09 5.90 -25.24
CA THR A 606 -35.93 6.18 -24.06
C THR A 606 -36.72 4.96 -23.58
N ALA A 607 -37.32 4.22 -24.51
CA ALA A 607 -38.04 2.99 -24.19
C ALA A 607 -37.16 1.93 -23.51
N GLY A 608 -35.95 1.70 -24.03
CA GLY A 608 -34.97 0.78 -23.45
C GLY A 608 -34.49 1.22 -22.07
N LYS A 609 -34.25 2.53 -21.88
CA LYS A 609 -33.86 3.10 -20.58
C LYS A 609 -34.93 2.87 -19.52
N ILE A 610 -36.19 3.11 -19.86
CA ILE A 610 -37.32 2.90 -18.94
C ILE A 610 -37.53 1.41 -18.65
N LEU A 611 -37.44 0.54 -19.66
CA LEU A 611 -37.55 -0.92 -19.49
C LEU A 611 -36.49 -1.45 -18.51
N VAL A 612 -35.23 -1.07 -18.71
CA VAL A 612 -34.12 -1.46 -17.83
C VAL A 612 -34.30 -0.85 -16.43
N GLY A 613 -34.71 0.41 -16.36
CA GLY A 613 -34.96 1.09 -15.09
C GLY A 613 -36.03 0.41 -14.23
N ILE A 614 -37.12 -0.03 -14.84
CA ILE A 614 -38.21 -0.71 -14.13
C ILE A 614 -37.81 -2.11 -13.67
N ASP A 615 -37.04 -2.84 -14.48
CA ASP A 615 -36.46 -4.12 -14.07
C ASP A 615 -35.56 -3.97 -12.83
N ILE A 616 -34.75 -2.91 -12.82
CA ILE A 616 -33.92 -2.56 -11.67
C ILE A 616 -34.79 -2.23 -10.45
N ILE A 617 -35.79 -1.38 -10.61
CA ILE A 617 -36.72 -1.02 -9.53
C ILE A 617 -37.38 -2.27 -8.96
N ASN A 618 -37.96 -3.14 -9.79
CA ASN A 618 -38.64 -4.35 -9.33
C ASN A 618 -37.69 -5.25 -8.50
N THR A 619 -36.45 -5.41 -8.97
CA THR A 619 -35.44 -6.23 -8.31
C THR A 619 -35.02 -5.62 -6.98
N LEU A 620 -34.74 -4.31 -6.94
CA LEU A 620 -34.34 -3.62 -5.72
C LEU A 620 -35.50 -3.51 -4.71
N SER A 621 -36.72 -3.29 -5.18
CA SER A 621 -37.93 -3.33 -4.33
C SER A 621 -38.12 -4.69 -3.66
N ALA A 622 -37.88 -5.79 -4.39
CA ALA A 622 -37.92 -7.12 -3.81
C ALA A 622 -36.83 -7.33 -2.75
N HIS A 623 -35.62 -6.81 -3.00
CA HIS A 623 -34.50 -6.90 -2.06
C HIS A 623 -34.72 -6.10 -0.78
N TYR A 624 -35.12 -4.83 -0.88
CA TYR A 624 -35.37 -3.96 0.27
C TYR A 624 -36.71 -4.28 0.97
N GLY A 625 -37.57 -5.12 0.38
CA GLY A 625 -38.89 -5.42 0.93
C GLY A 625 -39.86 -4.24 0.91
N VAL A 626 -39.59 -3.24 0.05
CA VAL A 626 -40.39 -2.02 -0.10
C VAL A 626 -40.77 -1.79 -1.55
N VAL A 627 -42.06 -1.63 -1.80
CA VAL A 627 -42.60 -1.18 -3.08
C VAL A 627 -43.12 0.24 -2.90
N ALA A 628 -42.73 1.15 -3.79
CA ALA A 628 -43.13 2.56 -3.75
C ALA A 628 -43.56 3.05 -5.15
N PRO A 629 -44.29 4.17 -5.26
CA PRO A 629 -44.83 4.63 -6.52
C PRO A 629 -43.75 5.04 -7.51
N VAL A 630 -43.88 4.57 -8.76
CA VAL A 630 -42.93 4.85 -9.84
C VAL A 630 -43.48 5.93 -10.74
N PHE A 631 -42.70 7.01 -10.91
CA PHE A 631 -43.01 8.10 -11.80
C PHE A 631 -42.32 7.89 -13.15
N LEU A 632 -43.11 7.85 -14.22
CA LEU A 632 -42.63 7.67 -15.58
C LEU A 632 -42.83 8.96 -16.38
N ASP A 633 -41.77 9.77 -16.46
CA ASP A 633 -41.74 10.96 -17.31
C ASP A 633 -41.47 10.61 -18.78
N ASN A 634 -41.99 11.42 -19.71
CA ASN A 634 -42.00 11.18 -21.15
C ASN A 634 -42.58 9.80 -21.53
N ARG A 635 -43.66 9.39 -20.86
CA ARG A 635 -44.27 8.08 -21.04
C ARG A 635 -44.74 7.82 -22.47
N GLU A 636 -45.07 8.84 -23.25
CA GLU A 636 -45.42 8.74 -24.67
C GLU A 636 -44.28 8.18 -25.54
N SER A 637 -43.03 8.30 -25.09
CA SER A 637 -41.84 7.81 -25.79
C SER A 637 -41.57 6.31 -25.55
N VAL A 638 -42.46 5.63 -24.82
CA VAL A 638 -42.34 4.22 -24.44
C VAL A 638 -43.58 3.46 -24.95
N SER A 639 -43.41 2.39 -25.72
CA SER A 639 -44.54 1.63 -26.26
C SER A 639 -45.17 0.69 -25.23
N ALA A 640 -44.35 -0.01 -24.44
CA ALA A 640 -44.78 -0.96 -23.42
C ALA A 640 -43.93 -0.80 -22.15
N ILE A 641 -44.60 -0.94 -21.00
CA ILE A 641 -43.94 -0.97 -19.69
C ILE A 641 -43.86 -2.43 -19.24
N PRO A 642 -42.73 -2.90 -18.69
CA PRO A 642 -42.67 -4.20 -18.01
C PRO A 642 -43.66 -4.28 -16.85
N ASP A 643 -44.12 -5.49 -16.52
CA ASP A 643 -44.95 -5.70 -15.33
C ASP A 643 -44.22 -5.19 -14.08
N THR A 644 -44.92 -4.43 -13.24
CA THR A 644 -44.40 -3.91 -11.97
C THR A 644 -45.47 -4.00 -10.89
N ALA A 645 -45.04 -4.31 -9.66
CA ALA A 645 -45.89 -4.27 -8.48
C ALA A 645 -46.09 -2.85 -7.94
N ALA A 646 -45.31 -1.89 -8.43
CA ALA A 646 -45.40 -0.50 -8.02
C ALA A 646 -46.60 0.21 -8.65
N GLN A 647 -47.21 1.11 -7.88
CA GLN A 647 -48.13 2.09 -8.43
C GLN A 647 -47.44 2.88 -9.54
N THR A 648 -48.07 2.95 -10.71
CA THR A 648 -47.47 3.57 -11.89
C THR A 648 -48.13 4.91 -12.18
N ILE A 649 -47.32 5.97 -12.17
CA ILE A 649 -47.76 7.34 -12.45
C ILE A 649 -47.14 7.77 -13.79
N ASN A 650 -47.97 7.78 -14.82
CA ASN A 650 -47.58 8.05 -16.20
C ASN A 650 -47.73 9.55 -16.50
N LEU A 651 -46.63 10.23 -16.82
CA LEU A 651 -46.64 11.61 -17.29
C LEU A 651 -46.51 11.60 -18.82
N ILE A 652 -47.60 11.94 -19.51
CA ILE A 652 -47.76 11.77 -20.96
C ILE A 652 -47.86 13.13 -21.64
N VAL A 653 -47.02 13.39 -22.64
CA VAL A 653 -47.14 14.57 -23.49
C VAL A 653 -48.38 14.44 -24.38
N SER A 654 -49.27 15.42 -24.29
CA SER A 654 -50.45 15.54 -25.14
C SER A 654 -50.58 17.00 -25.60
N PRO A 655 -50.30 17.32 -26.87
CA PRO A 655 -50.37 18.69 -27.37
C PRO A 655 -51.76 19.35 -27.25
N GLN A 656 -52.82 18.54 -27.19
CA GLN A 656 -54.20 19.03 -27.08
C GLN A 656 -54.58 19.43 -25.64
N ASP A 657 -53.84 18.94 -24.64
CA ASP A 657 -54.10 19.19 -23.23
C ASP A 657 -53.24 20.38 -22.74
N GLU A 658 -53.72 21.61 -22.97
CA GLU A 658 -53.03 22.84 -22.49
C GLU A 658 -52.91 22.89 -20.94
N LYS A 659 -53.82 22.19 -20.24
CA LYS A 659 -53.81 21.99 -18.79
C LYS A 659 -53.70 20.51 -18.47
N LEU A 660 -53.21 20.20 -17.27
CA LEU A 660 -53.11 18.82 -16.79
C LEU A 660 -54.48 18.14 -16.76
N ARG A 661 -54.58 16.96 -17.37
CA ARG A 661 -55.75 16.08 -17.35
C ARG A 661 -55.38 14.72 -16.79
N VAL A 662 -56.12 14.25 -15.79
CA VAL A 662 -55.92 12.94 -15.15
C VAL A 662 -56.93 11.93 -15.71
N ALA A 663 -56.51 10.70 -15.99
CA ALA A 663 -57.37 9.60 -16.44
C ALA A 663 -57.05 8.28 -15.71
#